data_AF-A0A448L3E8-F1
#
_entry.id   AF-A0A448L3E8-F1
#
_cell.length_a   1.000
_cell.length_b   1.000
_cell.length_c   1.000
_cell.angle_alpha   90.00
_cell.angle_beta   90.00
_cell.angle_gamma   90.00
#
_symmetry.space_group_name_H-M   'P 1'
#
loop_
_entity.id
_entity.type
_entity.pdbx_description
1 polymer ?
#
loop_
_entity_poly.entity_id
_entity_poly.type
_entity_poly.pdbx_seq_one_letter_code
_entity_poly.pdbx_strand_id
1 'polypeptide(L)'
;MKKTIFIICLFFTVLCTSQAYEKRNLLQNNASEALIQSSLVMHQQWVPYPKYADRAGWETLLGAEKKPIIEAGERYLDYQWQVVRATDFLDYERSGNRTTMQKPYNQNINVLSRLLVAELAEGRGRFVDDLINGVFFFCEMTSWAESAHLAAYQKSHRALPDYREEILELRQGDIAQLLAWTYYFMKDEFDKVDPIIANRLRYELQRRELDPFFKRNDFWWMARNYKQDRLLNNWTPWCNANALFCFMLLENNPEELTKAIRLSMESVDEYLNYVKSDGACEEGPSYWGHAAGKLFEYLSGLSLITGGKVNFFSQPQIKKMGEYIAASYIGDEWVVNFADASARANELNTMLVYRYGVAVNSPVMKAMAVMRAKAYPPKLPSTWLDLYQELENLRSLPKLKSETTAYRPPRFMWYPETQFCYMRSGNMFLAAKGGHNNESHNHNDVGTCILAIDNVPLLIDAGVGTYTKKTFSSERYTIWTMQSNYHNLPIINGQPESFGTQYHATQVRADEKRCIFTADIAKAYPEEAAVDSWIRAYQLQKNSLVITDDYRLKMKKAPNQLNFMTWGNVDISEKGRIKLHINKVKATLSYDANVFKPTVEAVELTDQRLSKVWGDRIYRITLTANDQALSGQYRCTVTRDNP
;
A
#
# COMPACT_ATOMS: atom_id res chain seq x y z
N MET A 1 -34.24 34.06 -56.49
CA MET A 1 -34.37 33.65 -55.07
C MET A 1 -33.96 32.19 -54.94
N LYS A 2 -32.70 31.92 -54.56
CA LYS A 2 -32.18 30.56 -54.31
C LYS A 2 -31.84 30.46 -52.82
N LYS A 3 -32.40 29.47 -52.12
CA LYS A 3 -32.13 29.18 -50.71
C LYS A 3 -30.88 28.30 -50.61
N THR A 4 -29.88 28.75 -49.87
CA THR A 4 -28.65 28.01 -49.56
C THR A 4 -28.83 27.29 -48.23
N ILE A 5 -28.58 25.98 -48.22
CA ILE A 5 -28.58 25.09 -47.06
C ILE A 5 -27.25 25.26 -46.32
N PHE A 6 -27.30 25.51 -45.01
CA PHE A 6 -26.12 25.52 -44.13
C PHE A 6 -26.07 24.21 -43.35
N ILE A 7 -25.06 23.39 -43.63
CA ILE A 7 -24.72 22.17 -42.88
C ILE A 7 -23.83 22.59 -41.71
N ILE A 8 -24.27 22.30 -40.48
CA ILE A 8 -23.47 22.46 -39.26
C ILE A 8 -22.81 21.11 -38.96
N CYS A 9 -21.50 21.01 -39.23
CA CYS A 9 -20.66 19.91 -38.76
C CYS A 9 -20.28 20.17 -37.29
N LEU A 10 -20.83 19.36 -36.37
CA LEU A 10 -20.40 19.32 -34.97
C LEU A 10 -19.10 18.50 -34.88
N PHE A 11 -17.97 19.16 -34.65
CA PHE A 11 -16.72 18.50 -34.29
C PHE A 11 -16.81 18.00 -32.84
N PHE A 12 -16.95 16.69 -32.65
CA PHE A 12 -16.65 16.02 -31.38
C PHE A 12 -15.13 15.86 -31.27
N THR A 13 -14.47 16.75 -30.54
CA THR A 13 -13.08 16.56 -30.12
C THR A 13 -13.04 15.49 -29.04
N VAL A 14 -12.65 14.27 -29.42
CA VAL A 14 -12.24 13.23 -28.48
C VAL A 14 -10.88 13.66 -27.92
N LEU A 15 -10.87 14.18 -26.70
CA LEU A 15 -9.64 14.36 -25.91
C LEU A 15 -9.14 12.98 -25.46
N CYS A 16 -8.47 12.26 -26.36
CA CYS A 16 -7.53 11.21 -25.95
C CYS A 16 -6.30 11.93 -25.41
N THR A 17 -6.24 12.13 -24.09
CA THR A 17 -4.98 12.48 -23.44
C THR A 17 -4.15 11.21 -23.36
N SER A 18 -3.25 11.00 -24.33
CA SER A 18 -2.09 10.16 -24.06
C SER A 18 -1.27 10.93 -23.02
N GLN A 19 -1.47 10.64 -21.74
CA GLN A 19 -0.66 11.25 -20.70
C GLN A 19 0.72 10.60 -20.75
N ALA A 20 1.63 11.27 -21.47
CA ALA A 20 3.04 10.99 -21.43
C ALA A 20 3.55 11.17 -19.99
N TYR A 21 4.55 10.38 -19.61
CA TYR A 21 5.28 10.55 -18.35
C TYR A 21 5.69 12.02 -18.17
N GLU A 22 5.20 12.67 -17.10
CA GLU A 22 5.56 14.04 -16.75
C GLU A 22 6.57 14.01 -15.60
N LYS A 23 7.79 14.49 -15.87
CA LYS A 23 8.80 14.67 -14.83
C LYS A 23 8.49 15.93 -14.02
N ARG A 24 7.67 15.78 -12.97
CA ARG A 24 7.16 16.87 -12.11
C ARG A 24 8.22 17.46 -11.19
N ASN A 25 9.08 16.61 -10.61
CA ASN A 25 10.09 16.97 -9.60
C ASN A 25 9.53 17.94 -8.54
N LEU A 26 8.41 17.54 -7.95
CA LEU A 26 7.57 18.38 -7.12
C LEU A 26 8.32 18.98 -5.93
N LEU A 27 9.23 18.23 -5.31
CA LEU A 27 9.97 18.64 -4.13
C LEU A 27 11.07 19.63 -4.52
N GLN A 28 11.97 19.25 -5.43
CA GLN A 28 13.11 20.09 -5.81
C GLN A 28 12.70 21.41 -6.47
N ASN A 29 11.64 21.40 -7.26
CA ASN A 29 11.16 22.62 -7.93
C ASN A 29 10.55 23.64 -6.96
N ASN A 30 10.12 23.20 -5.77
CA ASN A 30 9.43 24.03 -4.79
C ASN A 30 10.24 24.27 -3.51
N ALA A 31 11.44 23.68 -3.38
CA ALA A 31 12.36 23.95 -2.27
C ALA A 31 13.81 23.96 -2.76
N SER A 32 14.35 25.17 -2.96
CA SER A 32 15.76 25.37 -3.35
C SER A 32 16.71 25.04 -2.20
N GLU A 33 17.96 24.77 -2.54
CA GLU A 33 19.02 24.51 -1.55
C GLU A 33 19.17 25.65 -0.54
N ALA A 34 19.20 26.90 -1.04
CA ALA A 34 19.26 28.08 -0.20
C ALA A 34 18.05 28.22 0.74
N LEU A 35 16.84 27.86 0.27
CA LEU A 35 15.65 27.85 1.12
C LEU A 35 15.76 26.78 2.20
N ILE A 36 16.19 25.57 1.86
CA ILE A 36 16.38 24.47 2.81
C ILE A 36 17.38 24.90 3.90
N GLN A 37 18.59 25.30 3.49
CA GLN A 37 19.67 25.64 4.40
C GLN A 37 19.31 26.79 5.35
N SER A 38 18.68 27.85 4.84
CA SER A 38 18.24 29.00 5.66
C SER A 38 17.02 28.72 6.54
N SER A 39 16.35 27.58 6.33
CA SER A 39 15.15 27.19 7.07
C SER A 39 15.42 26.14 8.16
N LEU A 40 16.61 25.55 8.20
CA LEU A 40 16.92 24.46 9.12
C LEU A 40 16.74 24.86 10.60
N VAL A 41 16.00 24.04 11.33
CA VAL A 41 15.86 24.07 12.78
C VAL A 41 16.92 23.14 13.37
N MET A 42 18.08 23.70 13.67
CA MET A 42 19.29 22.95 14.05
C MET A 42 19.27 22.43 15.50
N HIS A 43 20.26 21.61 15.85
CA HIS A 43 20.49 21.12 17.22
C HIS A 43 19.28 20.41 17.84
N GLN A 44 18.58 19.64 17.00
CA GLN A 44 17.40 18.85 17.35
C GLN A 44 16.28 19.69 18.01
N GLN A 45 16.24 21.01 17.78
CA GLN A 45 15.16 21.89 18.26
C GLN A 45 13.83 21.63 17.57
N TRP A 46 13.83 20.89 16.46
CA TRP A 46 12.63 20.47 15.74
C TRP A 46 11.84 19.37 16.46
N VAL A 47 12.47 18.65 17.41
CA VAL A 47 11.86 17.50 18.09
C VAL A 47 10.70 17.98 18.97
N PRO A 48 9.45 17.57 18.71
CA PRO A 48 8.28 18.10 19.42
C PRO A 48 7.94 17.32 20.70
N TYR A 49 8.84 16.43 21.15
CA TYR A 49 8.62 15.55 22.29
C TYR A 49 9.32 16.07 23.55
N PRO A 50 8.82 15.71 24.75
CA PRO A 50 9.50 16.01 26.00
C PRO A 50 10.96 15.52 25.97
N LYS A 51 11.88 16.30 26.55
CA LYS A 51 13.24 15.83 26.80
C LYS A 51 13.20 14.66 27.78
N TYR A 52 14.24 13.83 27.84
CA TYR A 52 14.29 12.69 28.76
C TYR A 52 13.86 13.11 30.18
N ALA A 53 14.54 14.10 30.79
CA ALA A 53 14.25 14.54 32.16
C ALA A 53 12.86 15.19 32.40
N ASP A 54 12.08 15.52 31.36
CA ASP A 54 10.79 16.20 31.50
C ASP A 54 9.65 15.23 31.84
N ARG A 55 9.55 14.87 33.12
CA ARG A 55 8.55 13.92 33.61
C ARG A 55 7.11 14.42 33.46
N ALA A 56 6.87 15.73 33.60
CA ALA A 56 5.54 16.31 33.44
C ALA A 56 5.10 16.29 31.96
N GLY A 57 6.02 16.53 31.03
CA GLY A 57 5.80 16.39 29.60
C GLY A 57 5.46 14.95 29.22
N TRP A 58 6.22 13.96 29.71
CA TRP A 58 5.93 12.54 29.47
C TRP A 58 4.59 12.09 30.07
N GLU A 59 4.25 12.56 31.29
CA GLU A 59 2.93 12.33 31.88
C GLU A 59 1.80 12.85 30.98
N THR A 60 1.97 14.07 30.46
CA THR A 60 0.98 14.71 29.59
C THR A 60 0.84 14.01 28.24
N LEU A 61 1.96 13.63 27.60
CA LEU A 61 1.96 12.99 26.29
C LEU A 61 1.34 11.59 26.34
N LEU A 62 1.71 10.79 27.36
CA LEU A 62 1.30 9.39 27.46
C LEU A 62 -0.08 9.24 28.10
N GLY A 63 -0.42 10.09 29.07
CA GLY A 63 -1.68 10.04 29.80
C GLY A 63 -2.01 8.63 30.30
N ALA A 64 -3.20 8.14 29.95
CA ALA A 64 -3.67 6.81 30.35
C ALA A 64 -2.81 5.65 29.82
N GLU A 65 -2.03 5.85 28.75
CA GLU A 65 -1.20 4.81 28.15
C GLU A 65 0.14 4.63 28.88
N LYS A 66 0.52 5.55 29.78
CA LYS A 66 1.79 5.51 30.51
C LYS A 66 2.00 4.19 31.26
N LYS A 67 1.02 3.79 32.07
CA LYS A 67 1.12 2.57 32.88
C LYS A 67 1.21 1.29 32.02
N PRO A 68 0.33 1.05 31.03
CA PRO A 68 0.47 -0.07 30.11
C PRO A 68 1.83 -0.14 29.38
N ILE A 69 2.39 1.02 29.01
CA ILE A 69 3.71 1.11 28.37
C ILE A 69 4.81 0.60 29.32
N ILE A 70 4.81 1.07 30.57
CA ILE A 70 5.78 0.63 31.59
C ILE A 70 5.65 -0.87 31.84
N GLU A 71 4.42 -1.37 32.09
CA GLU A 71 4.15 -2.80 32.30
C GLU A 71 4.54 -3.70 31.12
N ALA A 72 4.52 -3.15 29.89
CA ALA A 72 4.99 -3.87 28.71
C ALA A 72 6.52 -3.97 28.64
N GLY A 73 7.24 -2.94 29.09
CA GLY A 73 8.70 -2.94 29.20
C GLY A 73 9.22 -3.82 30.34
N GLU A 74 8.52 -3.85 31.48
CA GLU A 74 8.85 -4.66 32.66
C GLU A 74 9.05 -6.14 32.37
N ARG A 75 8.34 -6.67 31.37
CA ARG A 75 8.42 -8.08 30.94
C ARG A 75 9.76 -8.44 30.30
N TYR A 76 10.61 -7.46 30.05
CA TYR A 76 11.90 -7.61 29.40
C TYR A 76 13.07 -7.09 30.25
N LEU A 77 12.85 -6.84 31.55
CA LEU A 77 13.98 -6.69 32.47
C LEU A 77 14.78 -8.01 32.50
N ASP A 78 16.10 -7.90 32.54
CA ASP A 78 17.04 -9.03 32.50
C ASP A 78 16.89 -9.89 31.23
N TYR A 79 16.56 -9.28 30.10
CA TYR A 79 16.25 -10.01 28.87
C TYR A 79 17.49 -10.70 28.28
N GLN A 80 17.34 -11.99 27.96
CA GLN A 80 18.35 -12.72 27.22
C GLN A 80 18.27 -12.40 25.73
N TRP A 81 19.20 -11.57 25.26
CA TRP A 81 19.34 -11.20 23.84
C TRP A 81 19.56 -12.43 22.95
N GLN A 82 18.74 -12.56 21.91
CA GLN A 82 18.75 -13.73 21.03
C GLN A 82 19.85 -13.61 19.99
N VAL A 83 20.74 -14.60 19.91
CA VAL A 83 21.81 -14.62 18.90
C VAL A 83 21.24 -14.96 17.53
N VAL A 84 21.48 -14.09 16.54
CA VAL A 84 21.24 -14.39 15.13
C VAL A 84 22.50 -15.05 14.57
N ARG A 85 22.44 -16.36 14.29
CA ARG A 85 23.62 -17.14 13.88
C ARG A 85 23.91 -16.95 12.39
N ALA A 86 25.15 -17.15 11.98
CA ALA A 86 25.53 -17.18 10.57
C ALA A 86 24.69 -18.18 9.75
N THR A 87 24.34 -19.33 10.34
CA THR A 87 23.47 -20.33 9.69
C THR A 87 22.04 -19.86 9.47
N ASP A 88 21.55 -18.92 10.29
CA ASP A 88 20.20 -18.39 10.16
C ASP A 88 20.10 -17.46 8.94
N PHE A 89 21.15 -16.68 8.66
CA PHE A 89 21.29 -15.94 7.40
C PHE A 89 21.38 -16.87 6.19
N LEU A 90 22.21 -17.91 6.28
CA LEU A 90 22.42 -18.88 5.19
C LEU A 90 21.18 -19.73 4.88
N ASP A 91 20.20 -19.83 5.78
CA ASP A 91 18.97 -20.57 5.52
C ASP A 91 18.19 -19.97 4.34
N TYR A 92 18.19 -18.64 4.18
CA TYR A 92 17.57 -18.01 3.01
C TYR A 92 18.18 -18.50 1.69
N GLU A 93 19.51 -18.63 1.62
CA GLU A 93 20.19 -19.14 0.43
C GLU A 93 19.91 -20.63 0.19
N ARG A 94 19.79 -21.42 1.26
CA ARG A 94 19.60 -22.88 1.20
C ARG A 94 18.16 -23.30 0.90
N SER A 95 17.19 -22.61 1.48
CA SER A 95 15.77 -23.02 1.47
C SER A 95 14.81 -21.93 0.99
N GLY A 96 15.26 -20.68 0.87
CA GLY A 96 14.40 -19.51 0.64
C GLY A 96 13.65 -19.03 1.89
N ASN A 97 13.86 -19.66 3.05
CA ASN A 97 13.18 -19.29 4.29
C ASN A 97 13.83 -18.06 4.93
N ARG A 98 13.14 -16.92 4.89
CA ARG A 98 13.56 -15.67 5.55
C ARG A 98 13.24 -15.61 7.06
N THR A 99 12.31 -16.43 7.55
CA THR A 99 11.80 -16.35 8.92
C THR A 99 12.83 -16.82 9.96
N THR A 100 13.73 -17.73 9.60
CA THR A 100 14.75 -18.28 10.52
C THR A 100 15.66 -17.19 11.09
N MET A 101 16.17 -16.29 10.25
CA MET A 101 16.94 -15.11 10.68
C MET A 101 16.04 -14.05 11.33
N GLN A 102 14.91 -13.73 10.69
CA GLN A 102 14.09 -12.60 11.09
C GLN A 102 13.37 -12.78 12.43
N LYS A 103 13.07 -14.02 12.85
CA LYS A 103 12.34 -14.25 14.10
C LYS A 103 13.14 -13.80 15.34
N PRO A 104 14.35 -14.31 15.62
CA PRO A 104 15.16 -13.82 16.75
C PRO A 104 15.54 -12.34 16.59
N TYR A 105 15.76 -11.90 15.35
CA TYR A 105 16.04 -10.49 15.06
C TYR A 105 14.89 -9.56 15.47
N ASN A 106 13.68 -9.81 14.97
CA ASN A 106 12.48 -9.03 15.29
C ASN A 106 12.09 -9.10 16.78
N GLN A 107 12.42 -10.19 17.47
CA GLN A 107 12.24 -10.29 18.91
C GLN A 107 13.11 -9.26 19.64
N ASN A 108 14.41 -9.23 19.35
CA ASN A 108 15.33 -8.27 19.97
C ASN A 108 14.96 -6.81 19.64
N ILE A 109 14.50 -6.55 18.41
CA ILE A 109 14.02 -5.22 18.00
C ILE A 109 12.82 -4.79 18.85
N ASN A 110 11.85 -5.69 19.02
CA ASN A 110 10.67 -5.41 19.82
C ASN A 110 11.06 -5.12 21.28
N VAL A 111 11.97 -5.92 21.85
CA VAL A 111 12.49 -5.70 23.22
C VAL A 111 13.15 -4.34 23.35
N LEU A 112 14.13 -4.00 22.50
CA LEU A 112 14.81 -2.70 22.55
C LEU A 112 13.80 -1.54 22.50
N SER A 113 12.86 -1.60 21.56
CA SER A 113 11.88 -0.54 21.36
C SER A 113 10.94 -0.36 22.57
N ARG A 114 10.57 -1.45 23.24
CA ARG A 114 9.69 -1.44 24.42
C ARG A 114 10.42 -0.94 25.67
N LEU A 115 11.67 -1.38 25.86
CA LEU A 115 12.51 -0.89 26.94
C LEU A 115 12.72 0.62 26.81
N LEU A 116 12.96 1.12 25.59
CA LEU A 116 13.17 2.55 25.34
C LEU A 116 11.94 3.34 25.75
N VAL A 117 10.75 3.01 25.22
CA VAL A 117 9.54 3.78 25.52
C VAL A 117 9.11 3.62 26.99
N ALA A 118 9.39 2.49 27.64
CA ALA A 118 9.15 2.30 29.07
C ALA A 118 10.06 3.18 29.92
N GLU A 119 11.35 3.31 29.57
CA GLU A 119 12.28 4.22 30.25
C GLU A 119 11.90 5.68 30.01
N LEU A 120 11.47 6.05 28.80
CA LEU A 120 10.95 7.39 28.53
C LEU A 120 9.70 7.71 29.38
N ALA A 121 8.80 6.73 29.51
CA ALA A 121 7.59 6.86 30.30
C ALA A 121 7.87 6.97 31.81
N GLU A 122 8.79 6.16 32.33
CA GLU A 122 9.06 6.04 33.76
C GLU A 122 10.15 6.98 34.26
N GLY A 123 11.31 6.98 33.61
CA GLY A 123 12.43 7.86 33.91
C GLY A 123 13.17 7.56 35.21
N ARG A 124 13.27 6.29 35.58
CA ARG A 124 13.88 5.84 36.85
C ARG A 124 15.17 5.05 36.66
N GLY A 125 15.61 4.84 35.42
CA GLY A 125 16.89 4.22 35.11
C GLY A 125 16.90 2.69 35.17
N ARG A 126 15.86 2.03 35.67
CA ARG A 126 15.88 0.56 35.84
C ARG A 126 15.86 -0.22 34.52
N PHE A 127 15.52 0.41 33.40
CA PHE A 127 15.59 -0.21 32.07
C PHE A 127 16.92 0.10 31.35
N VAL A 128 17.78 0.94 31.94
CA VAL A 128 19.00 1.44 31.27
C VAL A 128 20.00 0.33 31.00
N ASP A 129 20.22 -0.59 31.93
CA ASP A 129 21.18 -1.70 31.73
C ASP A 129 20.77 -2.61 30.56
N ASP A 130 19.48 -2.98 30.47
CA ASP A 130 18.97 -3.76 29.34
C ASP A 130 19.00 -2.96 28.02
N LEU A 131 18.78 -1.64 28.06
CA LEU A 131 18.96 -0.76 26.90
C LEU A 131 20.41 -0.73 26.42
N ILE A 132 21.38 -0.65 27.34
CA ILE A 132 22.82 -0.69 27.02
C ILE A 132 23.15 -2.04 26.35
N ASN A 133 22.69 -3.15 26.91
CA ASN A 133 22.88 -4.49 26.35
C ASN A 133 22.30 -4.59 24.94
N GLY A 134 21.11 -4.01 24.72
CA GLY A 134 20.48 -3.96 23.41
C GLY A 134 21.24 -3.11 22.39
N VAL A 135 21.67 -1.91 22.79
CA VAL A 135 22.49 -1.04 21.96
C VAL A 135 23.76 -1.78 21.52
N PHE A 136 24.48 -2.40 22.45
CA PHE A 136 25.69 -3.17 22.11
C PHE A 136 25.37 -4.39 21.25
N PHE A 137 24.28 -5.11 21.50
CA PHE A 137 23.86 -6.21 20.65
C PHE A 137 23.76 -5.77 19.18
N PHE A 138 23.05 -4.66 18.89
CA PHE A 138 22.94 -4.16 17.52
C PHE A 138 24.25 -3.59 17.00
N CYS A 139 25.07 -2.93 17.82
CA CYS A 139 26.39 -2.45 17.42
C CYS A 139 27.36 -3.58 17.03
N GLU A 140 27.25 -4.75 17.66
CA GLU A 140 28.10 -5.92 17.40
C GLU A 140 27.59 -6.81 16.26
N MET A 141 26.34 -6.66 15.82
CA MET A 141 25.85 -7.35 14.62
C MET A 141 26.69 -6.96 13.40
N THR A 142 27.03 -7.90 12.51
CA THR A 142 27.76 -7.58 11.26
C THR A 142 26.98 -6.65 10.33
N SER A 143 25.65 -6.79 10.29
CA SER A 143 24.74 -5.97 9.49
C SER A 143 23.36 -5.90 10.16
N TRP A 144 22.62 -4.82 9.93
CA TRP A 144 21.21 -4.71 10.32
C TRP A 144 20.26 -5.12 9.18
N ALA A 145 20.79 -5.52 8.03
CA ALA A 145 19.96 -5.87 6.88
C ALA A 145 19.38 -7.29 6.97
N GLU A 146 18.17 -7.48 6.46
CA GLU A 146 17.54 -8.80 6.36
C GLU A 146 18.27 -9.71 5.34
N SER A 147 18.39 -11.01 5.67
CA SER A 147 19.09 -11.97 4.80
C SER A 147 18.52 -12.06 3.39
N ALA A 148 17.22 -11.80 3.23
CA ALA A 148 16.53 -11.80 1.96
C ALA A 148 17.00 -10.70 1.00
N HIS A 149 17.57 -9.61 1.53
CA HIS A 149 17.94 -8.42 0.76
C HIS A 149 19.45 -8.36 0.45
N LEU A 150 20.28 -8.98 1.28
CA LEU A 150 21.74 -8.90 1.19
C LEU A 150 22.30 -9.28 -0.19
N ALA A 151 21.86 -10.41 -0.75
CA ALA A 151 22.38 -10.92 -2.02
C ALA A 151 22.17 -9.96 -3.22
N ALA A 152 21.17 -9.07 -3.15
CA ALA A 152 20.90 -8.11 -4.20
C ALA A 152 21.89 -6.93 -4.22
N TYR A 153 22.57 -6.66 -3.10
CA TYR A 153 23.38 -5.44 -2.93
C TYR A 153 24.84 -5.69 -2.54
N GLN A 154 25.15 -6.89 -2.05
CA GLN A 154 26.52 -7.29 -1.77
C GLN A 154 27.21 -7.78 -3.05
N LYS A 155 28.50 -7.47 -3.20
CA LYS A 155 29.32 -7.97 -4.32
C LYS A 155 29.42 -9.49 -4.34
N SER A 156 29.29 -10.12 -3.18
CA SER A 156 29.31 -11.58 -3.06
C SER A 156 28.08 -12.25 -3.67
N HIS A 157 26.95 -11.53 -3.80
CA HIS A 157 25.64 -12.09 -4.11
C HIS A 157 25.19 -13.22 -3.17
N ARG A 158 25.67 -13.20 -1.91
CA ARG A 158 25.34 -14.21 -0.87
C ARG A 158 24.44 -13.63 0.22
N ALA A 159 23.76 -14.52 0.94
CA ALA A 159 22.85 -14.13 2.03
C ALA A 159 23.52 -13.88 3.39
N LEU A 160 24.81 -14.23 3.55
CA LEU A 160 25.58 -13.92 4.77
C LEU A 160 26.15 -12.50 4.67
N PRO A 161 26.11 -11.68 5.74
CA PRO A 161 26.58 -10.31 5.70
C PRO A 161 28.10 -10.24 5.55
N ASP A 162 28.58 -9.51 4.54
CA ASP A 162 29.98 -9.17 4.35
C ASP A 162 30.32 -7.94 5.19
N TYR A 163 31.20 -8.11 6.20
CA TYR A 163 31.56 -7.04 7.14
C TYR A 163 32.20 -5.80 6.48
N ARG A 164 32.58 -5.89 5.20
CA ARG A 164 33.19 -4.81 4.42
C ARG A 164 32.16 -3.97 3.67
N GLU A 165 30.89 -4.36 3.68
CA GLU A 165 29.82 -3.70 2.94
C GLU A 165 28.69 -3.27 3.87
N GLU A 166 28.33 -1.99 3.81
CA GLU A 166 27.17 -1.45 4.51
C GLU A 166 25.99 -1.37 3.56
N ILE A 167 24.88 -2.03 3.90
CA ILE A 167 23.72 -2.23 3.02
C ILE A 167 22.55 -1.41 3.54
N LEU A 168 22.06 -0.48 2.71
CA LEU A 168 20.90 0.34 3.01
C LEU A 168 19.63 -0.27 2.40
N GLU A 169 18.72 -0.70 3.28
CA GLU A 169 17.44 -1.31 2.91
C GLU A 169 16.39 -1.04 3.98
N LEU A 170 15.15 -1.50 3.76
CA LEU A 170 14.00 -1.23 4.62
C LEU A 170 14.28 -1.43 6.12
N ARG A 171 14.71 -2.64 6.51
CA ARG A 171 14.83 -3.02 7.92
C ARG A 171 16.06 -2.38 8.57
N GLN A 172 17.19 -2.32 7.85
CA GLN A 172 18.38 -1.61 8.29
C GLN A 172 18.04 -0.13 8.59
N GLY A 173 17.28 0.54 7.73
CA GLY A 173 16.86 1.92 7.95
C GLY A 173 15.91 2.06 9.15
N ASP A 174 14.96 1.14 9.33
CA ASP A 174 14.06 1.15 10.49
C ASP A 174 14.85 1.09 11.81
N ILE A 175 15.91 0.25 11.84
CA ILE A 175 16.78 0.09 13.00
C ILE A 175 17.69 1.28 13.20
N ALA A 176 18.26 1.83 12.13
CA ALA A 176 19.04 3.06 12.22
C ALA A 176 18.22 4.19 12.84
N GLN A 177 16.95 4.35 12.43
CA GLN A 177 16.05 5.35 12.99
C GLN A 177 15.78 5.14 14.48
N LEU A 178 15.42 3.91 14.89
CA LEU A 178 15.18 3.57 16.30
C LEU A 178 16.44 3.84 17.16
N LEU A 179 17.60 3.45 16.66
CA LEU A 179 18.89 3.66 17.33
C LEU A 179 19.29 5.14 17.38
N ALA A 180 18.99 5.93 16.35
CA ALA A 180 19.19 7.38 16.37
C ALA A 180 18.30 8.07 17.41
N TRP A 181 17.04 7.65 17.54
CA TRP A 181 16.16 8.12 18.62
C TRP A 181 16.66 7.68 19.99
N THR A 182 17.13 6.43 20.12
CA THR A 182 17.75 5.91 21.35
C THR A 182 18.94 6.78 21.75
N TYR A 183 19.83 7.09 20.80
CA TYR A 183 20.95 8.00 21.03
C TYR A 183 20.45 9.38 21.49
N TYR A 184 19.50 10.00 20.78
CA TYR A 184 18.99 11.33 21.13
C TYR A 184 18.42 11.40 22.56
N PHE A 185 17.64 10.41 22.98
CA PHE A 185 17.02 10.43 24.30
C PHE A 185 17.93 9.95 25.43
N MET A 186 18.76 8.93 25.16
CA MET A 186 19.47 8.20 26.22
C MET A 186 20.94 8.56 26.33
N LYS A 187 21.51 9.35 25.41
CA LYS A 187 22.94 9.71 25.43
C LYS A 187 23.41 10.14 26.82
N ASP A 188 22.74 11.10 27.45
CA ASP A 188 23.17 11.64 28.74
C ASP A 188 23.04 10.62 29.87
N GLU A 189 22.08 9.68 29.78
CA GLU A 189 21.95 8.59 30.76
C GLU A 189 23.01 7.51 30.54
N PHE A 190 23.35 7.20 29.29
CA PHE A 190 24.45 6.30 28.96
C PHE A 190 25.79 6.87 29.38
N ASP A 191 26.03 8.17 29.18
CA ASP A 191 27.28 8.84 29.57
C ASP A 191 27.50 8.84 31.10
N LYS A 192 26.44 8.75 31.91
CA LYS A 192 26.55 8.58 33.37
C LYS A 192 27.07 7.19 33.76
N VAL A 193 26.80 6.17 32.94
CA VAL A 193 27.29 4.80 33.15
C VAL A 193 28.71 4.69 32.57
N ASP A 194 28.85 4.90 31.25
CA ASP A 194 30.13 5.00 30.55
C ASP A 194 29.92 5.69 29.18
N PRO A 195 30.62 6.81 28.89
CA PRO A 195 30.51 7.50 27.60
C PRO A 195 30.80 6.65 26.37
N ILE A 196 31.51 5.51 26.50
CA ILE A 196 31.76 4.61 25.37
C ILE A 196 30.47 4.05 24.77
N ILE A 197 29.40 3.94 25.56
CA ILE A 197 28.11 3.40 25.11
C ILE A 197 27.52 4.30 24.03
N ALA A 198 27.35 5.59 24.34
CA ALA A 198 26.81 6.55 23.38
C ALA A 198 27.78 6.77 22.21
N ASN A 199 29.09 6.79 22.47
CA ASN A 199 30.10 6.93 21.42
C ASN A 199 30.08 5.76 20.42
N ARG A 200 29.96 4.51 20.89
CA ARG A 200 29.87 3.33 20.01
C ARG A 200 28.59 3.36 19.19
N LEU A 201 27.46 3.70 19.81
CA LEU A 201 26.18 3.85 19.11
C LEU A 201 26.28 4.91 17.99
N ARG A 202 26.82 6.09 18.30
CA ARG A 202 27.02 7.16 17.32
C ARG A 202 27.96 6.77 16.19
N TYR A 203 29.01 6.01 16.49
CA TYR A 203 29.96 5.50 15.50
C TYR A 203 29.29 4.53 14.52
N GLU A 204 28.54 3.54 15.02
CA GLU A 204 27.85 2.58 14.14
C GLU A 204 26.77 3.26 13.29
N LEU A 205 26.04 4.23 13.83
CA LEU A 205 25.08 5.03 13.05
C LEU A 205 25.78 5.84 11.94
N GLN A 206 26.95 6.43 12.22
CA GLN A 206 27.74 7.10 11.18
C GLN A 206 28.12 6.13 10.07
N ARG A 207 28.71 5.00 10.47
CA ARG A 207 29.30 4.02 9.57
C ARG A 207 28.25 3.33 8.70
N ARG A 208 27.10 2.96 9.27
CA ARG A 208 26.12 2.07 8.63
C ARG A 208 24.97 2.79 7.94
N GLU A 209 24.67 4.03 8.34
CA GLU A 209 23.56 4.79 7.77
C GLU A 209 24.05 6.05 7.03
N LEU A 210 24.65 7.00 7.76
CA LEU A 210 24.96 8.34 7.23
C LEU A 210 26.03 8.29 6.14
N ASP A 211 27.15 7.63 6.40
CA ASP A 211 28.26 7.50 5.44
C ASP A 211 27.84 6.81 4.13
N PRO A 212 27.24 5.61 4.14
CA PRO A 212 26.81 4.95 2.91
C PRO A 212 25.70 5.72 2.20
N PHE A 213 24.84 6.47 2.90
CA PHE A 213 23.83 7.30 2.24
C PHE A 213 24.48 8.36 1.34
N PHE A 214 25.62 8.94 1.74
CA PHE A 214 26.39 9.84 0.89
C PHE A 214 27.28 9.13 -0.14
N LYS A 215 27.94 8.04 0.26
CA LYS A 215 29.00 7.40 -0.53
C LYS A 215 28.47 6.43 -1.60
N ARG A 216 27.30 5.84 -1.39
CA ARG A 216 26.69 4.85 -2.31
C ARG A 216 25.56 5.47 -3.12
N ASN A 217 25.36 4.93 -4.33
CA ASN A 217 24.29 5.33 -5.25
C ASN A 217 23.75 4.15 -6.07
N ASP A 218 24.13 2.93 -5.68
CA ASP A 218 23.84 1.68 -6.38
C ASP A 218 22.60 0.97 -5.82
N PHE A 219 22.10 1.40 -4.65
CA PHE A 219 20.79 1.00 -4.17
C PHE A 219 19.71 1.59 -5.08
N TRP A 220 19.06 0.71 -5.82
CA TRP A 220 17.94 1.02 -6.72
C TRP A 220 16.94 2.09 -6.23
N TRP A 221 16.49 1.97 -4.97
CA TRP A 221 15.43 2.78 -4.39
C TRP A 221 15.88 4.24 -4.20
N MET A 222 17.19 4.50 -4.16
CA MET A 222 17.75 5.85 -4.13
C MET A 222 17.44 6.60 -5.42
N ALA A 223 17.18 5.92 -6.53
CA ALA A 223 16.81 6.52 -7.81
C ALA A 223 17.80 7.58 -8.36
N ARG A 224 19.04 7.66 -7.84
CA ARG A 224 20.06 8.65 -8.27
C ARG A 224 20.54 8.44 -9.71
N ASN A 225 20.46 7.21 -10.21
CA ASN A 225 20.75 6.82 -11.59
C ASN A 225 19.50 6.23 -12.27
N TYR A 226 18.33 6.80 -11.98
CA TYR A 226 17.06 6.26 -12.44
C TYR A 226 16.94 6.33 -13.96
N LYS A 227 16.52 5.20 -14.55
CA LYS A 227 16.10 5.09 -15.94
C LYS A 227 14.61 4.76 -15.92
N GLN A 228 13.83 5.36 -16.81
CA GLN A 228 12.36 5.27 -16.81
C GLN A 228 11.81 3.84 -16.99
N ASP A 229 12.64 2.89 -17.43
CA ASP A 229 12.30 1.47 -17.55
C ASP A 229 12.44 0.69 -16.24
N ARG A 230 12.99 1.30 -15.19
CA ARG A 230 13.11 0.70 -13.85
C ARG A 230 11.83 0.96 -13.05
N LEU A 231 11.29 -0.05 -12.37
CA LEU A 231 10.17 0.14 -11.45
C LEU A 231 10.67 0.74 -10.12
N LEU A 232 9.95 1.75 -9.62
CA LEU A 232 10.06 2.22 -8.23
C LEU A 232 8.84 1.74 -7.44
N ASN A 233 8.94 1.72 -6.12
CA ASN A 233 7.84 1.36 -5.24
C ASN A 233 8.01 2.03 -3.86
N ASN A 234 7.29 1.52 -2.87
CA ASN A 234 7.32 2.00 -1.49
C ASN A 234 8.69 2.02 -0.79
N TRP A 235 9.71 1.29 -1.25
CA TRP A 235 11.06 1.35 -0.66
C TRP A 235 11.68 2.73 -0.78
N THR A 236 11.39 3.46 -1.87
CA THR A 236 11.96 4.79 -2.09
C THR A 236 11.54 5.77 -0.98
N PRO A 237 10.25 6.06 -0.74
CA PRO A 237 9.87 6.94 0.36
C PRO A 237 10.21 6.34 1.74
N TRP A 238 10.18 5.02 1.92
CA TRP A 238 10.47 4.39 3.20
C TRP A 238 11.93 4.56 3.62
N CYS A 239 12.89 4.12 2.80
CA CYS A 239 14.31 4.24 3.11
C CYS A 239 14.74 5.70 3.28
N ASN A 240 14.22 6.61 2.44
CA ASN A 240 14.52 8.03 2.57
C ASN A 240 13.91 8.67 3.83
N ALA A 241 12.72 8.25 4.28
CA ALA A 241 12.16 8.70 5.56
C ALA A 241 13.08 8.33 6.73
N ASN A 242 13.52 7.06 6.78
CA ASN A 242 14.41 6.57 7.82
C ASN A 242 15.77 7.27 7.83
N ALA A 243 16.39 7.40 6.65
CA ALA A 243 17.65 8.12 6.50
C ALA A 243 17.51 9.59 6.94
N LEU A 244 16.45 10.27 6.50
CA LEU A 244 16.18 11.66 6.85
C LEU A 244 16.11 11.85 8.37
N PHE A 245 15.36 11.00 9.08
CA PHE A 245 15.28 11.09 10.54
C PHE A 245 16.63 10.84 11.22
N CYS A 246 17.47 9.94 10.70
CA CYS A 246 18.83 9.74 11.21
C CYS A 246 19.67 11.01 11.07
N PHE A 247 19.67 11.65 9.89
CA PHE A 247 20.37 12.92 9.69
C PHE A 247 19.82 14.04 10.59
N MET A 248 18.49 14.16 10.69
CA MET A 248 17.84 15.17 11.54
C MET A 248 18.22 15.04 13.03
N LEU A 249 18.49 13.82 13.50
CA LEU A 249 18.86 13.54 14.90
C LEU A 249 20.37 13.63 15.18
N LEU A 250 21.21 13.37 14.17
CA LEU A 250 22.65 13.12 14.39
C LEU A 250 23.58 14.14 13.73
N GLU A 251 23.11 14.89 12.73
CA GLU A 251 23.91 15.87 12.00
C GLU A 251 23.64 17.30 12.50
N ASN A 252 24.71 18.03 12.79
CA ASN A 252 24.67 19.41 13.29
C ASN A 252 25.41 20.39 12.37
N ASN A 253 26.06 19.92 11.31
CA ASN A 253 26.56 20.75 10.23
C ASN A 253 25.40 21.06 9.26
N PRO A 254 25.03 22.34 9.08
CA PRO A 254 23.91 22.72 8.22
C PRO A 254 24.16 22.40 6.74
N GLU A 255 25.40 22.39 6.27
CA GLU A 255 25.73 22.07 4.87
C GLU A 255 25.52 20.58 4.59
N GLU A 256 26.04 19.70 5.46
CA GLU A 256 25.84 18.24 5.32
C GLU A 256 24.37 17.86 5.49
N LEU A 257 23.65 18.47 6.43
CA LEU A 257 22.21 18.22 6.60
C LEU A 257 21.41 18.69 5.37
N THR A 258 21.75 19.85 4.81
CA THR A 258 21.13 20.35 3.56
C THR A 258 21.38 19.39 2.41
N LYS A 259 22.61 18.91 2.26
CA LYS A 259 23.00 17.92 1.24
C LYS A 259 22.24 16.61 1.39
N ALA A 260 22.08 16.09 2.61
CA ALA A 260 21.30 14.89 2.87
C ALA A 260 19.83 15.07 2.44
N ILE A 261 19.21 16.20 2.83
CA ILE A 261 17.84 16.55 2.46
C ILE A 261 17.68 16.67 0.93
N ARG A 262 18.65 17.29 0.25
CA ARG A 262 18.63 17.40 -1.22
C ARG A 262 18.65 16.03 -1.90
N LEU A 263 19.58 15.16 -1.49
CA LEU A 263 19.71 13.82 -2.06
C LEU A 263 18.47 12.97 -1.80
N SER A 264 17.82 13.12 -0.63
CA SER A 264 16.57 12.42 -0.35
C SER A 264 15.41 13.00 -1.17
N MET A 265 15.34 14.32 -1.37
CA MET A 265 14.31 14.95 -2.20
C MET A 265 14.42 14.53 -3.66
N GLU A 266 15.64 14.43 -4.20
CA GLU A 266 15.91 13.90 -5.53
C GLU A 266 15.38 12.47 -5.70
N SER A 267 15.63 11.62 -4.71
CA SER A 267 15.14 10.24 -4.70
C SER A 267 13.60 10.15 -4.64
N VAL A 268 12.98 10.90 -3.73
CA VAL A 268 11.53 10.89 -3.53
C VAL A 268 10.79 11.56 -4.68
N ASP A 269 11.39 12.53 -5.37
CA ASP A 269 10.83 13.10 -6.60
C ASP A 269 10.66 12.06 -7.70
N GLU A 270 11.63 11.15 -7.89
CA GLU A 270 11.49 10.09 -8.89
C GLU A 270 10.34 9.13 -8.52
N TYR A 271 10.12 8.84 -7.24
CA TYR A 271 8.92 8.12 -6.79
C TYR A 271 7.64 8.90 -7.08
N LEU A 272 7.59 10.21 -6.80
CA LEU A 272 6.44 11.05 -7.09
C LEU A 272 6.18 11.22 -8.59
N ASN A 273 7.20 11.11 -9.43
CA ASN A 273 7.08 11.09 -10.89
C ASN A 273 6.55 9.73 -11.38
N TYR A 274 6.99 8.63 -10.74
CA TYR A 274 6.55 7.27 -11.05
C TYR A 274 5.08 7.03 -10.67
N VAL A 275 4.66 7.45 -9.47
CA VAL A 275 3.27 7.30 -9.04
C VAL A 275 2.36 8.20 -9.88
N LYS A 276 1.26 7.64 -10.37
CA LYS A 276 0.24 8.33 -11.15
C LYS A 276 -0.33 9.54 -10.40
N SER A 277 -0.57 10.65 -11.11
CA SER A 277 -0.94 11.93 -10.48
C SER A 277 -2.37 11.96 -9.89
N ASP A 278 -3.18 10.97 -10.27
CA ASP A 278 -4.50 10.73 -9.71
C ASP A 278 -4.47 10.17 -8.28
N GLY A 279 -3.30 9.73 -7.82
CA GLY A 279 -3.03 9.36 -6.43
C GLY A 279 -3.58 8.00 -6.00
N ALA A 280 -4.08 7.17 -6.92
CA ALA A 280 -4.46 5.81 -6.53
C ALA A 280 -3.24 4.98 -6.13
N CYS A 281 -3.38 4.17 -5.10
CA CYS A 281 -2.40 3.14 -4.78
C CYS A 281 -2.73 1.90 -5.61
N GLU A 282 -2.01 1.68 -6.71
CA GLU A 282 -2.26 0.53 -7.61
C GLU A 282 -2.02 -0.83 -6.94
N GLU A 283 -1.12 -0.89 -5.95
CA GLU A 283 -0.87 -2.07 -5.10
C GLU A 283 -1.99 -2.33 -4.07
N GLY A 284 -2.95 -1.41 -3.97
CA GLY A 284 -4.14 -1.52 -3.13
C GLY A 284 -3.95 -1.09 -1.66
N PRO A 285 -5.05 -1.15 -0.87
CA PRO A 285 -5.11 -0.59 0.48
C PRO A 285 -4.11 -1.15 1.50
N SER A 286 -3.70 -2.42 1.38
CA SER A 286 -2.68 -3.02 2.27
C SER A 286 -1.32 -2.33 2.12
N TYR A 287 -0.99 -1.84 0.93
CA TYR A 287 0.28 -1.18 0.66
C TYR A 287 0.23 0.34 0.84
N TRP A 288 -0.96 0.94 0.95
CA TRP A 288 -1.13 2.39 1.11
C TRP A 288 -0.33 2.97 2.29
N GLY A 289 -0.32 2.27 3.43
CA GLY A 289 0.45 2.69 4.62
C GLY A 289 1.96 2.65 4.41
N HIS A 290 2.46 1.70 3.61
CA HIS A 290 3.87 1.59 3.29
C HIS A 290 4.30 2.52 2.14
N ALA A 291 3.37 2.88 1.26
CA ALA A 291 3.61 3.79 0.13
C ALA A 291 3.32 5.25 0.53
N ALA A 292 2.06 5.68 0.44
CA ALA A 292 1.64 7.04 0.77
C ALA A 292 1.90 7.39 2.25
N GLY A 293 1.78 6.42 3.16
CA GLY A 293 2.08 6.63 4.58
C GLY A 293 3.55 6.95 4.87
N LYS A 294 4.49 6.21 4.27
CA LYS A 294 5.93 6.51 4.40
C LYS A 294 6.32 7.81 3.71
N LEU A 295 5.68 8.14 2.59
CA LEU A 295 5.81 9.47 1.99
C LEU A 295 5.31 10.57 2.94
N PHE A 296 4.17 10.37 3.60
CA PHE A 296 3.67 11.31 4.61
C PHE A 296 4.67 11.52 5.74
N GLU A 297 5.29 10.46 6.26
CA GLU A 297 6.32 10.55 7.30
C GLU A 297 7.53 11.35 6.83
N TYR A 298 8.04 11.07 5.63
CA TYR A 298 9.12 11.82 5.01
C TYR A 298 8.80 13.32 4.90
N LEU A 299 7.64 13.66 4.33
CA LEU A 299 7.21 15.06 4.17
C LEU A 299 6.98 15.76 5.51
N SER A 300 6.52 15.01 6.52
CA SER A 300 6.37 15.52 7.88
C SER A 300 7.73 15.81 8.52
N GLY A 301 8.73 14.94 8.31
CA GLY A 301 10.12 15.17 8.71
C GLY A 301 10.69 16.44 8.07
N LEU A 302 10.52 16.61 6.76
CA LEU A 302 10.92 17.84 6.05
C LEU A 302 10.26 19.10 6.61
N SER A 303 8.97 19.02 6.93
CA SER A 303 8.25 20.14 7.53
C SER A 303 8.78 20.47 8.92
N LEU A 304 9.05 19.47 9.75
CA LEU A 304 9.60 19.65 11.09
C LEU A 304 11.01 20.27 11.05
N ILE A 305 11.93 19.69 10.26
CA ILE A 305 13.33 20.17 10.21
C ILE A 305 13.46 21.56 9.61
N THR A 306 12.45 22.06 8.89
CA THR A 306 12.45 23.41 8.30
C THR A 306 11.51 24.40 9.00
N GLY A 307 10.96 24.03 10.17
CA GLY A 307 10.02 24.88 10.91
C GLY A 307 8.75 25.23 10.12
N GLY A 308 8.32 24.33 9.23
CA GLY A 308 7.14 24.49 8.37
C GLY A 308 7.37 25.26 7.08
N LYS A 309 8.57 25.80 6.83
CA LYS A 309 8.89 26.59 5.62
C LYS A 309 8.95 25.75 4.35
N VAL A 310 9.38 24.49 4.46
CA VAL A 310 9.29 23.50 3.37
C VAL A 310 8.16 22.53 3.72
N ASN A 311 7.01 22.70 3.07
CA ASN A 311 5.80 21.93 3.36
C ASN A 311 5.02 21.64 2.07
N PHE A 312 4.70 20.37 1.85
CA PHE A 312 4.08 19.88 0.62
C PHE A 312 2.66 19.33 0.81
N PHE A 313 2.07 19.45 2.00
CA PHE A 313 0.74 18.88 2.26
C PHE A 313 -0.41 19.64 1.56
N SER A 314 -0.15 20.84 1.03
CA SER A 314 -1.08 21.55 0.14
C SER A 314 -1.07 21.05 -1.30
N GLN A 315 -0.11 20.19 -1.67
CA GLN A 315 0.06 19.73 -3.04
C GLN A 315 -1.08 18.76 -3.43
N PRO A 316 -1.76 18.95 -4.58
CA PRO A 316 -2.91 18.15 -4.95
C PRO A 316 -2.62 16.64 -5.05
N GLN A 317 -1.45 16.26 -5.60
CA GLN A 317 -1.07 14.84 -5.71
C GLN A 317 -0.94 14.20 -4.33
N ILE A 318 -0.30 14.87 -3.37
CA ILE A 318 -0.13 14.38 -1.99
C ILE A 318 -1.47 14.19 -1.30
N LYS A 319 -2.41 15.14 -1.50
CA LYS A 319 -3.77 15.01 -0.96
C LYS A 319 -4.52 13.83 -1.58
N LYS A 320 -4.47 13.66 -2.91
CA LYS A 320 -5.12 12.54 -3.62
C LYS A 320 -4.58 11.18 -3.18
N MET A 321 -3.26 11.07 -3.03
CA MET A 321 -2.60 9.87 -2.49
C MET A 321 -3.12 9.50 -1.11
N GLY A 322 -3.31 10.50 -0.24
CA GLY A 322 -3.93 10.29 1.06
C GLY A 322 -5.39 9.84 0.97
N GLU A 323 -6.20 10.53 0.16
CA GLU A 323 -7.64 10.31 0.06
C GLU A 323 -8.04 8.97 -0.60
N TYR A 324 -7.14 8.32 -1.34
CA TYR A 324 -7.36 7.00 -1.93
C TYR A 324 -7.94 5.99 -0.93
N ILE A 325 -7.39 5.94 0.28
CA ILE A 325 -7.81 4.95 1.27
C ILE A 325 -9.28 5.11 1.66
N ALA A 326 -9.75 6.37 1.76
CA ALA A 326 -11.14 6.68 2.09
C ALA A 326 -12.10 6.41 0.93
N ALA A 327 -11.63 6.43 -0.32
CA ALA A 327 -12.43 6.05 -1.48
C ALA A 327 -12.49 4.52 -1.66
N SER A 328 -11.41 3.81 -1.34
CA SER A 328 -11.32 2.34 -1.43
C SER A 328 -12.09 1.59 -0.34
N TYR A 329 -12.49 2.26 0.74
CA TYR A 329 -13.23 1.65 1.83
C TYR A 329 -14.67 1.36 1.43
N ILE A 330 -15.05 0.08 1.37
CA ILE A 330 -16.40 -0.39 1.01
C ILE A 330 -17.36 -0.16 2.18
N GLY A 331 -16.95 -0.56 3.40
CA GLY A 331 -17.77 -0.55 4.61
C GLY A 331 -17.51 -1.80 5.45
N ASP A 332 -17.77 -1.76 6.77
CA ASP A 332 -17.63 -2.92 7.68
C ASP A 332 -16.26 -3.65 7.59
N GLU A 333 -15.17 -2.88 7.51
CA GLU A 333 -13.78 -3.30 7.27
C GLU A 333 -13.52 -3.99 5.92
N TRP A 334 -14.45 -3.96 4.98
CA TRP A 334 -14.18 -4.34 3.59
C TRP A 334 -13.56 -3.19 2.80
N VAL A 335 -12.59 -3.49 1.95
CA VAL A 335 -11.89 -2.56 1.06
C VAL A 335 -11.77 -3.12 -0.34
N VAL A 336 -11.58 -2.25 -1.33
CA VAL A 336 -11.26 -2.64 -2.71
C VAL A 336 -9.85 -3.18 -2.76
N ASN A 337 -9.69 -4.47 -3.03
CA ASN A 337 -8.41 -5.18 -2.99
C ASN A 337 -7.89 -5.63 -4.35
N PHE A 338 -7.92 -4.75 -5.35
CA PHE A 338 -7.14 -5.00 -6.56
C PHE A 338 -5.66 -5.19 -6.20
N ALA A 339 -4.94 -5.98 -7.03
CA ALA A 339 -3.55 -6.36 -6.80
C ALA A 339 -3.34 -7.19 -5.50
N ASP A 340 -2.13 -7.21 -4.96
CA ASP A 340 -1.74 -8.02 -3.80
C ASP A 340 -2.27 -7.51 -2.43
N ALA A 341 -3.42 -6.83 -2.42
CA ALA A 341 -4.03 -6.31 -1.20
C ALA A 341 -4.97 -7.31 -0.52
N SER A 342 -5.12 -7.18 0.80
CA SER A 342 -6.19 -7.86 1.53
C SER A 342 -7.54 -7.18 1.26
N ALA A 343 -8.61 -7.97 1.17
CA ALA A 343 -9.99 -7.46 1.13
C ALA A 343 -10.45 -6.87 2.48
N ARG A 344 -9.64 -7.01 3.55
CA ARG A 344 -9.95 -6.52 4.90
C ARG A 344 -9.05 -5.36 5.30
N ALA A 345 -9.64 -4.34 5.92
CA ALA A 345 -8.95 -3.14 6.41
C ALA A 345 -8.21 -3.36 7.74
N ASN A 346 -8.06 -4.60 8.22
CA ASN A 346 -7.47 -4.89 9.53
C ASN A 346 -6.05 -4.31 9.69
N GLU A 347 -5.29 -4.23 8.60
CA GLU A 347 -3.91 -3.70 8.56
C GLU A 347 -3.87 -2.16 8.44
N LEU A 348 -5.02 -1.51 8.20
CA LEU A 348 -5.06 -0.07 8.00
C LEU A 348 -4.86 0.68 9.32
N ASN A 349 -3.78 1.46 9.39
CA ASN A 349 -3.47 2.30 10.55
C ASN A 349 -4.43 3.51 10.64
N THR A 350 -5.40 3.46 11.56
CA THR A 350 -6.39 4.53 11.79
C THR A 350 -5.75 5.86 12.19
N MET A 351 -4.69 5.83 12.99
CA MET A 351 -4.01 7.05 13.43
C MET A 351 -3.26 7.72 12.28
N LEU A 352 -2.65 6.94 11.39
CA LEU A 352 -2.04 7.45 10.16
C LEU A 352 -3.09 8.10 9.26
N VAL A 353 -4.26 7.48 9.05
CA VAL A 353 -5.36 8.08 8.27
C VAL A 353 -5.78 9.43 8.86
N TYR A 354 -5.92 9.52 10.19
CA TYR A 354 -6.26 10.76 10.86
C TYR A 354 -5.18 11.84 10.67
N ARG A 355 -3.91 11.51 10.97
CA ARG A 355 -2.78 12.44 10.91
C ARG A 355 -2.53 12.95 9.49
N TYR A 356 -2.57 12.07 8.51
CA TYR A 356 -2.50 12.45 7.09
C TYR A 356 -3.69 13.36 6.75
N GLY A 357 -4.91 12.97 7.12
CA GLY A 357 -6.10 13.78 6.90
C GLY A 357 -6.03 15.19 7.52
N VAL A 358 -5.42 15.34 8.69
CA VAL A 358 -5.14 16.64 9.29
C VAL A 358 -4.14 17.43 8.45
N ALA A 359 -3.01 16.82 8.06
CA ALA A 359 -1.95 17.49 7.32
C ALA A 359 -2.41 18.03 5.96
N VAL A 360 -3.17 17.24 5.19
CA VAL A 360 -3.70 17.66 3.87
C VAL A 360 -5.08 18.32 3.94
N ASN A 361 -5.55 18.64 5.15
CA ASN A 361 -6.88 19.21 5.38
C ASN A 361 -8.01 18.45 4.66
N SER A 362 -8.06 17.13 4.82
CA SER A 362 -9.07 16.25 4.22
C SER A 362 -10.17 15.88 5.24
N PRO A 363 -11.38 16.45 5.13
CA PRO A 363 -12.50 16.07 5.99
C PRO A 363 -12.86 14.59 5.87
N VAL A 364 -12.78 14.01 4.67
CA VAL A 364 -13.18 12.61 4.44
C VAL A 364 -12.24 11.62 5.15
N MET A 365 -10.93 11.88 5.16
CA MET A 365 -9.97 11.05 5.88
C MET A 365 -10.15 11.17 7.40
N LYS A 366 -10.28 12.39 7.93
CA LYS A 366 -10.53 12.60 9.37
C LYS A 366 -11.81 11.89 9.82
N ALA A 367 -12.88 12.02 9.04
CA ALA A 367 -14.16 11.39 9.32
C ALA A 367 -14.08 9.86 9.27
N MET A 368 -13.38 9.30 8.27
CA MET A 368 -13.13 7.86 8.17
C MET A 368 -12.38 7.37 9.42
N ALA A 369 -11.35 8.10 9.86
CA ALA A 369 -10.61 7.74 11.05
C ALA A 369 -11.48 7.77 12.32
N VAL A 370 -12.37 8.75 12.48
CA VAL A 370 -13.35 8.79 13.58
C VAL A 370 -14.30 7.59 13.54
N MET A 371 -14.87 7.30 12.37
CA MET A 371 -15.77 6.15 12.20
C MET A 371 -15.05 4.84 12.57
N ARG A 372 -13.83 4.62 12.05
CA ARG A 372 -13.05 3.42 12.37
C ARG A 372 -12.65 3.38 13.83
N ALA A 373 -12.20 4.47 14.43
CA ALA A 373 -11.81 4.51 15.84
C ALA A 373 -12.98 4.22 16.80
N LYS A 374 -14.22 4.50 16.41
CA LYS A 374 -15.41 4.12 17.19
C LYS A 374 -15.67 2.61 17.15
N ALA A 375 -15.51 1.99 15.97
CA ALA A 375 -15.74 0.55 15.80
C ALA A 375 -14.54 -0.32 16.25
N TYR A 376 -13.33 0.21 16.05
CA TYR A 376 -12.04 -0.41 16.29
C TYR A 376 -11.11 0.61 16.97
N PRO A 377 -11.26 0.82 18.28
CA PRO A 377 -10.42 1.77 19.01
C PRO A 377 -8.93 1.51 18.78
N PRO A 378 -8.12 2.55 18.46
CA PRO A 378 -6.68 2.42 18.34
C PRO A 378 -6.09 1.80 19.61
N LYS A 379 -5.20 0.83 19.43
CA LYS A 379 -4.48 0.17 20.52
C LYS A 379 -3.02 0.60 20.49
N LEU A 380 -2.34 0.48 21.63
CA LEU A 380 -0.89 0.57 21.65
C LEU A 380 -0.27 -0.44 20.70
N PRO A 381 0.79 -0.05 19.98
CA PRO A 381 1.42 -0.91 19.02
C PRO A 381 2.13 -2.07 19.74
N SER A 382 2.24 -3.20 19.06
CA SER A 382 2.96 -4.36 19.60
C SER A 382 4.48 -4.23 19.51
N THR A 383 4.98 -3.23 18.77
CA THR A 383 6.40 -2.88 18.56
C THR A 383 6.50 -1.37 18.42
N TRP A 384 7.58 -0.76 18.92
CA TRP A 384 7.84 0.68 18.83
C TRP A 384 9.00 1.00 17.87
N LEU A 385 9.18 0.14 16.87
CA LEU A 385 10.27 0.28 15.90
C LEU A 385 10.23 1.62 15.18
N ASP A 386 9.05 2.04 14.70
CA ASP A 386 8.84 3.38 14.14
C ASP A 386 8.45 4.35 15.26
N LEU A 387 9.45 4.74 16.06
CA LEU A 387 9.21 5.54 17.26
C LEU A 387 8.58 6.90 16.91
N TYR A 388 8.97 7.51 15.79
CA TYR A 388 8.36 8.75 15.31
C TYR A 388 6.86 8.57 15.04
N GLN A 389 6.47 7.53 14.30
CA GLN A 389 5.08 7.26 14.01
C GLN A 389 4.27 7.10 15.30
N GLU A 390 4.77 6.33 16.26
CA GLU A 390 4.01 5.99 17.46
C GLU A 390 3.92 7.13 18.49
N LEU A 391 4.98 7.93 18.65
CA LEU A 391 4.90 9.14 19.48
C LEU A 391 3.92 10.18 18.90
N GLU A 392 3.89 10.34 17.58
CA GLU A 392 2.90 11.21 16.92
C GLU A 392 1.47 10.66 16.99
N ASN A 393 1.31 9.33 17.01
CA ASN A 393 0.00 8.70 17.24
C ASN A 393 -0.52 9.08 18.63
N LEU A 394 0.30 8.92 19.67
CA LEU A 394 -0.06 9.34 21.03
C LEU A 394 -0.41 10.83 21.10
N ARG A 395 0.42 11.70 20.50
CA ARG A 395 0.20 13.16 20.48
C ARG A 395 -1.10 13.56 19.79
N SER A 396 -1.53 12.77 18.81
CA SER A 396 -2.72 13.03 17.99
C SER A 396 -3.99 12.31 18.51
N LEU A 397 -3.85 11.34 19.43
CA LEU A 397 -4.96 10.56 19.96
C LEU A 397 -6.04 11.42 20.65
N PRO A 398 -5.72 12.42 21.49
CA PRO A 398 -6.74 13.31 22.06
C PRO A 398 -7.50 14.10 20.99
N LYS A 399 -6.81 14.54 19.93
CA LYS A 399 -7.42 15.29 18.82
C LYS A 399 -8.40 14.41 18.04
N LEU A 400 -8.03 13.17 17.76
CA LEU A 400 -8.94 12.19 17.14
C LEU A 400 -10.18 11.94 18.02
N LYS A 401 -9.99 11.76 19.34
CA LYS A 401 -11.11 11.56 20.29
C LYS A 401 -12.09 12.75 20.31
N SER A 402 -11.60 13.97 20.08
CA SER A 402 -12.41 15.18 20.01
C SER A 402 -13.06 15.44 18.64
N GLU A 403 -12.65 14.75 17.58
CA GLU A 403 -13.18 14.94 16.23
C GLU A 403 -14.57 14.27 16.12
N THR A 404 -15.53 15.00 15.57
CA THR A 404 -16.95 14.57 15.52
C THR A 404 -17.47 14.41 14.09
N THR A 405 -16.64 14.71 13.08
CA THR A 405 -17.02 14.65 11.68
C THR A 405 -17.54 13.26 11.31
N ALA A 406 -18.78 13.19 10.82
CA ALA A 406 -19.41 11.96 10.37
C ALA A 406 -18.86 11.54 9.00
N TYR A 407 -18.41 10.29 8.87
CA TYR A 407 -17.91 9.77 7.61
C TYR A 407 -19.05 9.61 6.60
N ARG A 408 -18.86 10.20 5.42
CA ARG A 408 -19.69 9.98 4.24
C ARG A 408 -18.75 9.51 3.13
N PRO A 409 -18.81 8.23 2.71
CA PRO A 409 -17.96 7.77 1.63
C PRO A 409 -18.30 8.52 0.34
N PRO A 410 -17.32 8.78 -0.53
CA PRO A 410 -17.57 9.43 -1.81
C PRO A 410 -18.53 8.57 -2.64
N ARG A 411 -19.51 9.22 -3.29
CA ARG A 411 -20.48 8.54 -4.16
C ARG A 411 -19.84 8.04 -5.45
N PHE A 412 -18.85 8.77 -5.95
CA PHE A 412 -18.16 8.48 -7.19
C PHE A 412 -16.70 8.90 -7.05
N MET A 413 -15.78 8.07 -7.52
CA MET A 413 -14.36 8.36 -7.60
C MET A 413 -13.81 7.82 -8.91
N TRP A 414 -13.06 8.65 -9.64
CA TRP A 414 -12.45 8.28 -10.90
C TRP A 414 -10.96 8.63 -10.88
N TYR A 415 -10.13 7.60 -11.08
CA TYR A 415 -8.68 7.69 -11.18
C TYR A 415 -8.31 7.50 -12.66
N PRO A 416 -8.18 8.57 -13.46
CA PRO A 416 -8.03 8.47 -14.92
C PRO A 416 -6.74 7.81 -15.40
N GLU A 417 -5.63 7.95 -14.66
CA GLU A 417 -4.34 7.36 -15.04
C GLU A 417 -4.27 5.89 -14.62
N THR A 418 -4.75 5.59 -13.41
CA THR A 418 -4.80 4.23 -12.86
C THR A 418 -5.98 3.44 -13.43
N GLN A 419 -6.95 4.14 -13.99
CA GLN A 419 -8.20 3.63 -14.56
C GLN A 419 -9.05 2.84 -13.56
N PHE A 420 -9.09 3.30 -12.30
CA PHE A 420 -10.00 2.78 -11.27
C PHE A 420 -11.23 3.67 -11.15
N CYS A 421 -12.41 3.04 -11.09
CA CYS A 421 -13.69 3.72 -10.90
C CYS A 421 -14.44 3.11 -9.72
N TYR A 422 -14.75 3.93 -8.71
CA TYR A 422 -15.56 3.52 -7.56
C TYR A 422 -16.88 4.26 -7.57
N MET A 423 -17.98 3.54 -7.40
CA MET A 423 -19.34 4.08 -7.52
C MET A 423 -20.24 3.55 -6.41
N ARG A 424 -21.12 4.40 -5.90
CA ARG A 424 -22.17 4.05 -4.94
C ARG A 424 -23.53 4.49 -5.45
N SER A 425 -24.51 3.60 -5.35
CA SER A 425 -25.91 3.88 -5.69
C SER A 425 -26.83 3.05 -4.80
N GLY A 426 -27.69 3.70 -4.01
CA GLY A 426 -28.47 3.01 -2.98
C GLY A 426 -27.57 2.27 -2.00
N ASN A 427 -27.78 0.96 -1.87
CA ASN A 427 -26.99 0.10 -1.00
C ASN A 427 -25.86 -0.64 -1.73
N MET A 428 -25.62 -0.30 -3.00
CA MET A 428 -24.61 -0.96 -3.82
C MET A 428 -23.34 -0.12 -3.91
N PHE A 429 -22.21 -0.82 -3.88
CA PHE A 429 -20.89 -0.29 -4.19
C PHE A 429 -20.28 -1.10 -5.33
N LEU A 430 -19.72 -0.42 -6.34
CA LEU A 430 -18.95 -1.05 -7.40
C LEU A 430 -17.55 -0.44 -7.44
N ALA A 431 -16.53 -1.28 -7.51
CA ALA A 431 -15.21 -0.91 -8.02
C ALA A 431 -14.98 -1.59 -9.37
N ALA A 432 -14.49 -0.85 -10.36
CA ALA A 432 -14.12 -1.36 -11.67
C ALA A 432 -12.70 -0.91 -12.02
N LYS A 433 -11.98 -1.74 -12.77
CA LYS A 433 -10.57 -1.55 -13.11
C LYS A 433 -10.34 -1.62 -14.61
N GLY A 434 -9.55 -0.69 -15.14
CA GLY A 434 -8.87 -0.78 -16.44
C GLY A 434 -7.39 -1.11 -16.25
N GLY A 435 -6.50 -0.26 -16.75
CA GLY A 435 -5.05 -0.35 -16.53
C GLY A 435 -4.36 -1.31 -17.50
N HIS A 436 -3.28 -1.95 -17.04
CA HIS A 436 -2.52 -2.93 -17.82
C HIS A 436 -1.96 -4.06 -16.95
N ASN A 437 -1.64 -5.20 -17.57
CA ASN A 437 -1.17 -6.40 -16.90
C ASN A 437 0.35 -6.35 -16.61
N ASN A 438 0.88 -5.23 -16.12
CA ASN A 438 2.28 -5.10 -15.67
C ASN A 438 2.45 -3.92 -14.70
N GLU A 439 1.42 -3.66 -13.89
CA GLU A 439 1.49 -2.69 -12.77
C GLU A 439 2.21 -3.34 -11.57
N SER A 440 2.68 -2.53 -10.61
CA SER A 440 3.33 -3.10 -9.41
C SER A 440 2.37 -4.04 -8.68
N HIS A 441 2.84 -5.25 -8.34
CA HIS A 441 2.05 -6.27 -7.64
C HIS A 441 0.72 -6.67 -8.31
N ASN A 442 0.57 -6.48 -9.62
CA ASN A 442 -0.68 -6.72 -10.34
C ASN A 442 -1.06 -8.20 -10.48
N HIS A 443 -2.31 -8.41 -10.88
CA HIS A 443 -2.87 -9.65 -11.45
C HIS A 443 -3.19 -9.41 -12.93
N ASN A 444 -3.57 -10.45 -13.68
CA ASN A 444 -4.13 -10.29 -15.03
C ASN A 444 -5.64 -10.06 -14.93
N ASP A 445 -6.05 -8.82 -14.68
CA ASP A 445 -7.39 -8.46 -14.23
C ASP A 445 -7.97 -7.20 -14.92
N VAL A 446 -7.55 -6.91 -16.15
CA VAL A 446 -7.96 -5.69 -16.89
C VAL A 446 -9.44 -5.76 -17.30
N GLY A 447 -10.26 -4.90 -16.69
CA GLY A 447 -11.72 -4.89 -16.90
C GLY A 447 -12.53 -5.56 -15.78
N THR A 448 -11.87 -6.07 -14.73
CA THR A 448 -12.55 -6.73 -13.61
C THR A 448 -13.42 -5.75 -12.81
N CYS A 449 -14.25 -6.29 -11.91
CA CYS A 449 -14.97 -5.51 -10.92
C CYS A 449 -15.04 -6.21 -9.56
N ILE A 450 -15.33 -5.42 -8.53
CA ILE A 450 -15.79 -5.88 -7.21
C ILE A 450 -17.15 -5.23 -6.97
N LEU A 451 -18.16 -6.02 -6.65
CA LEU A 451 -19.51 -5.55 -6.31
C LEU A 451 -19.80 -5.88 -4.84
N ALA A 452 -20.24 -4.90 -4.07
CA ALA A 452 -20.74 -5.11 -2.72
C ALA A 452 -22.18 -4.59 -2.58
N ILE A 453 -22.97 -5.25 -1.74
CA ILE A 453 -24.35 -4.89 -1.40
C ILE A 453 -24.44 -4.85 0.12
N ASP A 454 -24.99 -3.77 0.70
CA ASP A 454 -25.07 -3.60 2.17
C ASP A 454 -23.71 -3.80 2.87
N ASN A 455 -22.64 -3.29 2.24
CA ASN A 455 -21.23 -3.44 2.60
C ASN A 455 -20.67 -4.88 2.57
N VAL A 456 -21.41 -5.88 2.07
CA VAL A 456 -20.93 -7.25 1.91
C VAL A 456 -20.48 -7.46 0.46
N PRO A 457 -19.22 -7.82 0.20
CA PRO A 457 -18.76 -8.18 -1.14
C PRO A 457 -19.54 -9.38 -1.68
N LEU A 458 -20.00 -9.26 -2.92
CA LEU A 458 -20.79 -10.27 -3.64
C LEU A 458 -20.00 -10.82 -4.84
N LEU A 459 -19.53 -9.93 -5.72
CA LEU A 459 -18.54 -10.27 -6.72
C LEU A 459 -17.18 -9.81 -6.18
N ILE A 460 -16.24 -10.73 -6.07
CA ILE A 460 -15.02 -10.53 -5.28
C ILE A 460 -13.76 -10.57 -6.13
N ASP A 461 -12.69 -10.03 -5.58
CA ASP A 461 -11.33 -10.39 -5.93
C ASP A 461 -10.76 -11.23 -4.79
N ALA A 462 -10.20 -12.41 -5.09
CA ALA A 462 -9.68 -13.29 -4.06
C ALA A 462 -8.52 -12.65 -3.27
N GLY A 463 -7.79 -11.72 -3.90
CA GLY A 463 -6.54 -11.16 -3.39
C GLY A 463 -5.38 -12.13 -3.63
N VAL A 464 -4.36 -12.05 -2.77
CA VAL A 464 -3.14 -12.85 -2.91
C VAL A 464 -2.95 -13.81 -1.74
N GLY A 465 -2.46 -15.01 -2.04
CA GLY A 465 -2.04 -15.98 -1.03
C GLY A 465 -0.72 -15.61 -0.34
N THR A 466 -0.20 -16.56 0.43
CA THR A 466 1.13 -16.46 1.03
C THR A 466 2.19 -16.35 -0.06
N TYR A 467 3.08 -15.38 0.05
CA TYR A 467 4.14 -15.19 -0.93
C TYR A 467 5.09 -16.38 -0.97
N THR A 468 5.40 -16.83 -2.18
CA THR A 468 6.33 -17.92 -2.45
C THR A 468 7.40 -17.45 -3.45
N LYS A 469 8.40 -18.31 -3.75
CA LYS A 469 9.38 -18.03 -4.81
C LYS A 469 8.71 -17.67 -6.14
N LYS A 470 7.55 -18.28 -6.46
CA LYS A 470 6.82 -18.01 -7.70
C LYS A 470 6.35 -16.55 -7.79
N THR A 471 5.91 -15.97 -6.67
CA THR A 471 5.34 -14.61 -6.59
C THR A 471 6.26 -13.54 -7.17
N PHE A 472 7.58 -13.71 -7.00
CA PHE A 472 8.62 -12.74 -7.40
C PHE A 472 9.45 -13.24 -8.60
N SER A 473 8.88 -14.13 -9.42
CA SER A 473 9.55 -14.73 -10.58
C SER A 473 8.67 -14.65 -11.82
N SER A 474 9.19 -15.09 -12.97
CA SER A 474 8.40 -15.28 -14.18
C SER A 474 7.26 -16.29 -14.04
N GLU A 475 7.27 -17.13 -13.00
CA GLU A 475 6.19 -18.09 -12.70
C GLU A 475 4.98 -17.44 -11.99
N ARG A 476 4.99 -16.14 -11.68
CA ARG A 476 3.91 -15.44 -10.96
C ARG A 476 2.53 -15.74 -11.54
N TYR A 477 2.39 -15.67 -12.86
CA TYR A 477 1.11 -15.88 -13.56
C TYR A 477 0.72 -17.37 -13.73
N THR A 478 1.49 -18.30 -13.13
CA THR A 478 1.04 -19.68 -12.93
C THR A 478 0.22 -19.85 -11.64
N ILE A 479 0.24 -18.85 -10.75
CA ILE A 479 -0.56 -18.83 -9.53
C ILE A 479 -2.00 -18.46 -9.92
N TRP A 480 -2.97 -19.28 -9.53
CA TRP A 480 -4.36 -19.14 -9.98
C TRP A 480 -4.97 -17.76 -9.68
N THR A 481 -4.65 -17.16 -8.53
CA THR A 481 -5.14 -15.82 -8.14
C THR A 481 -4.59 -14.69 -9.03
N MET A 482 -3.57 -14.95 -9.85
CA MET A 482 -2.97 -13.94 -10.74
C MET A 482 -3.53 -14.04 -12.17
N GLN A 483 -4.40 -15.02 -12.45
CA GLN A 483 -4.86 -15.34 -13.80
C GLN A 483 -6.29 -14.84 -14.03
N SER A 484 -6.56 -14.25 -15.20
CA SER A 484 -7.85 -13.62 -15.52
C SER A 484 -9.06 -14.56 -15.43
N ASN A 485 -8.86 -15.87 -15.60
CA ASN A 485 -9.91 -16.88 -15.44
C ASN A 485 -10.42 -17.00 -13.99
N TYR A 486 -9.73 -16.45 -13.00
CA TYR A 486 -10.17 -16.34 -11.62
C TYR A 486 -10.45 -14.89 -11.18
N HIS A 487 -10.82 -14.02 -12.14
CA HIS A 487 -11.38 -12.69 -11.90
C HIS A 487 -12.75 -12.56 -12.59
N ASN A 488 -13.42 -11.42 -12.41
CA ASN A 488 -14.76 -11.15 -12.97
C ASN A 488 -14.69 -10.73 -14.45
N LEU A 489 -14.12 -11.61 -15.28
CA LEU A 489 -13.66 -11.35 -16.65
C LEU A 489 -14.06 -12.46 -17.63
N PRO A 490 -14.07 -12.17 -18.95
CA PRO A 490 -14.31 -13.21 -19.94
C PRO A 490 -13.10 -14.13 -20.17
N ILE A 491 -13.37 -15.30 -20.75
CA ILE A 491 -12.38 -16.06 -21.52
C ILE A 491 -12.84 -15.98 -22.97
N ILE A 492 -11.98 -15.45 -23.83
CA ILE A 492 -12.33 -15.16 -25.23
C ILE A 492 -11.67 -16.22 -26.11
N ASN A 493 -12.46 -16.97 -26.87
CA ASN A 493 -11.93 -18.07 -27.70
C ASN A 493 -11.03 -19.05 -26.93
N GLY A 494 -11.36 -19.32 -25.66
CA GLY A 494 -10.57 -20.20 -24.80
C GLY A 494 -9.26 -19.60 -24.28
N GLN A 495 -9.00 -18.30 -24.52
CA GLN A 495 -7.79 -17.62 -24.07
C GLN A 495 -8.07 -16.68 -22.90
N PRO A 496 -7.29 -16.76 -21.81
CA PRO A 496 -7.26 -15.74 -20.76
C PRO A 496 -6.44 -14.52 -21.22
N GLU A 497 -6.40 -13.49 -20.37
CA GLU A 497 -5.48 -12.36 -20.54
C GLU A 497 -4.02 -12.78 -20.35
N SER A 498 -3.11 -11.99 -20.93
CA SER A 498 -1.67 -12.23 -20.84
C SER A 498 -0.95 -11.14 -20.05
N PHE A 499 0.21 -11.50 -19.51
CA PHE A 499 1.08 -10.59 -18.75
C PHE A 499 1.91 -9.69 -19.66
N GLY A 500 2.00 -8.40 -19.32
CA GLY A 500 2.85 -7.41 -20.00
C GLY A 500 2.14 -6.06 -20.19
N THR A 501 2.91 -4.97 -20.28
CA THR A 501 2.37 -3.61 -20.47
C THR A 501 1.56 -3.47 -21.77
N GLN A 502 1.90 -4.25 -22.80
CA GLN A 502 1.13 -4.29 -24.06
C GLN A 502 -0.29 -4.84 -23.87
N TYR A 503 -0.54 -5.58 -22.80
CA TYR A 503 -1.85 -6.12 -22.46
C TYR A 503 -2.58 -5.15 -21.53
N HIS A 504 -3.43 -4.30 -22.11
CA HIS A 504 -4.02 -3.15 -21.43
C HIS A 504 -5.44 -2.83 -21.92
N ALA A 505 -6.18 -2.06 -21.13
CA ALA A 505 -7.47 -1.52 -21.55
C ALA A 505 -7.28 -0.29 -22.44
N THR A 506 -8.18 -0.12 -23.40
CA THR A 506 -8.27 1.08 -24.24
C THR A 506 -9.66 1.70 -24.14
N GLN A 507 -9.78 2.95 -24.58
CA GLN A 507 -11.06 3.68 -24.60
C GLN A 507 -11.79 3.72 -23.25
N VAL A 508 -11.04 3.73 -22.13
CA VAL A 508 -11.62 3.67 -20.79
C VAL A 508 -12.33 4.96 -20.44
N ARG A 509 -13.57 4.86 -19.96
CA ARG A 509 -14.40 6.01 -19.58
C ARG A 509 -15.20 5.71 -18.33
N ALA A 510 -15.39 6.73 -17.52
CA ALA A 510 -16.29 6.71 -16.38
C ALA A 510 -17.25 7.91 -16.43
N ASP A 511 -18.54 7.67 -16.18
CA ASP A 511 -19.60 8.68 -16.17
C ASP A 511 -20.30 8.69 -14.81
N GLU A 512 -20.06 9.76 -14.04
CA GLU A 512 -20.62 9.94 -12.71
C GLU A 512 -22.17 10.04 -12.70
N LYS A 513 -22.75 10.70 -13.71
CA LYS A 513 -24.19 10.97 -13.76
C LYS A 513 -24.96 9.71 -14.08
N ARG A 514 -24.42 8.86 -14.96
CA ARG A 514 -25.02 7.58 -15.34
C ARG A 514 -24.57 6.41 -14.47
N CYS A 515 -23.57 6.62 -13.62
CA CYS A 515 -22.87 5.59 -12.85
C CYS A 515 -22.40 4.44 -13.76
N ILE A 516 -21.67 4.80 -14.82
CA ILE A 516 -21.15 3.85 -15.81
C ILE A 516 -19.63 3.85 -15.80
N PHE A 517 -19.03 2.67 -15.90
CA PHE A 517 -17.65 2.45 -16.34
C PHE A 517 -17.67 1.64 -17.64
N THR A 518 -16.78 1.96 -18.58
CA THR A 518 -16.59 1.18 -19.81
C THR A 518 -15.11 1.12 -20.19
N ALA A 519 -14.69 -0.02 -20.73
CA ALA A 519 -13.34 -0.25 -21.24
C ALA A 519 -13.37 -1.25 -22.40
N ASP A 520 -12.58 -0.99 -23.45
CA ASP A 520 -12.27 -2.00 -24.46
C ASP A 520 -11.07 -2.81 -23.98
N ILE A 521 -11.32 -4.06 -23.61
CA ILE A 521 -10.34 -4.97 -23.01
C ILE A 521 -9.70 -5.91 -24.03
N ALA A 522 -10.02 -5.81 -25.33
CA ALA A 522 -9.47 -6.71 -26.35
C ALA A 522 -7.95 -6.78 -26.36
N LYS A 523 -7.29 -5.65 -26.08
CA LYS A 523 -5.82 -5.54 -26.01
C LYS A 523 -5.20 -6.28 -24.82
N ALA A 524 -5.97 -6.61 -23.78
CA ALA A 524 -5.49 -7.42 -22.66
C ALA A 524 -5.33 -8.91 -23.01
N TYR A 525 -5.94 -9.35 -24.13
CA TYR A 525 -5.90 -10.73 -24.59
C TYR A 525 -4.82 -10.93 -25.66
N PRO A 526 -4.21 -12.12 -25.73
CA PRO A 526 -3.21 -12.43 -26.73
C PRO A 526 -3.84 -12.59 -28.13
N GLU A 527 -3.02 -12.57 -29.18
CA GLU A 527 -3.49 -12.66 -30.57
C GLU A 527 -4.29 -13.94 -30.83
N GLU A 528 -3.97 -15.01 -30.10
CA GLU A 528 -4.65 -16.30 -30.13
C GLU A 528 -6.13 -16.19 -29.77
N ALA A 529 -6.52 -15.21 -28.95
CA ALA A 529 -7.91 -14.93 -28.62
C ALA A 529 -8.71 -14.47 -29.85
N ALA A 530 -8.03 -14.03 -30.90
CA ALA A 530 -8.61 -13.61 -32.17
C ALA A 530 -9.77 -12.62 -31.99
N VAL A 531 -9.61 -11.67 -31.06
CA VAL A 531 -10.56 -10.60 -30.76
C VAL A 531 -10.14 -9.32 -31.47
N ASP A 532 -11.10 -8.58 -32.01
CA ASP A 532 -10.91 -7.25 -32.61
C ASP A 532 -11.24 -6.16 -31.59
N SER A 533 -12.42 -6.26 -30.96
CA SER A 533 -12.86 -5.37 -29.87
C SER A 533 -13.68 -6.14 -28.85
N TRP A 534 -13.57 -5.77 -27.58
CA TRP A 534 -14.38 -6.31 -26.49
C TRP A 534 -14.68 -5.19 -25.50
N ILE A 535 -15.79 -4.50 -25.69
CA ILE A 535 -16.19 -3.34 -24.90
C ILE A 535 -17.02 -3.85 -23.71
N ARG A 536 -16.40 -3.90 -22.55
CA ARG A 536 -17.04 -4.27 -21.29
C ARG A 536 -17.54 -3.01 -20.58
N ALA A 537 -18.78 -3.03 -20.14
CA ALA A 537 -19.37 -1.93 -19.38
C ALA A 537 -20.13 -2.40 -18.15
N TYR A 538 -20.04 -1.57 -17.11
CA TYR A 538 -20.74 -1.74 -15.84
C TYR A 538 -21.62 -0.52 -15.60
N GLN A 539 -22.92 -0.72 -15.48
CA GLN A 539 -23.86 0.33 -15.10
C GLN A 539 -24.45 0.03 -13.73
N LEU A 540 -24.07 0.84 -12.73
CA LEU A 540 -24.56 0.72 -11.37
C LEU A 540 -25.88 1.47 -11.20
N GLN A 541 -26.93 0.74 -10.87
CA GLN A 541 -28.26 1.27 -10.54
C GLN A 541 -28.51 1.15 -9.03
N LYS A 542 -29.66 1.62 -8.54
CA LYS A 542 -29.94 1.65 -7.09
C LYS A 542 -29.95 0.25 -6.44
N ASN A 543 -30.45 -0.76 -7.16
CA ASN A 543 -30.64 -2.13 -6.67
C ASN A 543 -30.10 -3.20 -7.65
N SER A 544 -29.42 -2.78 -8.71
CA SER A 544 -28.85 -3.70 -9.69
C SER A 544 -27.53 -3.20 -10.28
N LEU A 545 -26.71 -4.14 -10.74
CA LEU A 545 -25.57 -3.92 -11.61
C LEU A 545 -25.87 -4.57 -12.96
N VAL A 546 -25.87 -3.77 -14.02
CA VAL A 546 -25.94 -4.29 -15.39
C VAL A 546 -24.52 -4.43 -15.93
N ILE A 547 -24.19 -5.64 -16.40
CA ILE A 547 -22.89 -5.97 -17.00
C ILE A 547 -23.14 -6.27 -18.47
N THR A 548 -22.44 -5.59 -19.37
CA THR A 548 -22.55 -5.82 -20.81
C THR A 548 -21.17 -5.99 -21.44
N ASP A 549 -21.06 -6.92 -22.37
CA ASP A 549 -19.89 -7.12 -23.22
C ASP A 549 -20.33 -7.02 -24.68
N ASP A 550 -19.91 -5.97 -25.39
CA ASP A 550 -20.09 -5.82 -26.84
C ASP A 550 -18.81 -6.24 -27.54
N TYR A 551 -18.87 -7.32 -28.32
CA TYR A 551 -17.67 -7.98 -28.83
C TYR A 551 -17.69 -8.13 -30.35
N ARG A 552 -16.47 -8.14 -30.91
CA ARG A 552 -16.18 -8.51 -32.28
C ARG A 552 -14.96 -9.42 -32.32
N LEU A 553 -15.10 -10.59 -32.91
CA LEU A 553 -14.06 -11.58 -33.11
C LEU A 553 -13.63 -11.58 -34.57
N LYS A 554 -12.35 -11.85 -34.79
CA LYS A 554 -11.77 -12.11 -36.11
C LYS A 554 -12.16 -13.50 -36.61
N MET A 555 -12.22 -14.48 -35.71
CA MET A 555 -12.66 -15.84 -35.99
C MET A 555 -13.19 -16.52 -34.72
N LYS A 556 -14.00 -17.56 -34.89
CA LYS A 556 -14.48 -18.43 -33.80
C LYS A 556 -13.50 -19.57 -33.61
N LYS A 557 -13.01 -19.78 -32.38
CA LYS A 557 -12.09 -20.89 -32.03
C LYS A 557 -12.63 -21.76 -30.91
N ALA A 558 -13.24 -21.15 -29.91
CA ALA A 558 -13.88 -21.85 -28.80
C ALA A 558 -14.99 -20.95 -28.20
N PRO A 559 -16.00 -21.51 -27.53
CA PRO A 559 -17.04 -20.72 -26.88
C PRO A 559 -16.46 -19.64 -25.96
N ASN A 560 -17.01 -18.43 -26.04
CA ASN A 560 -16.72 -17.40 -25.05
C ASN A 560 -17.30 -17.81 -23.69
N GLN A 561 -16.60 -17.43 -22.63
CA GLN A 561 -17.07 -17.63 -21.26
C GLN A 561 -17.08 -16.30 -20.52
N LEU A 562 -18.02 -16.10 -19.59
CA LEU A 562 -17.99 -15.01 -18.62
C LEU A 562 -17.78 -15.61 -17.24
N ASN A 563 -16.69 -15.24 -16.57
CA ASN A 563 -16.40 -15.69 -15.21
C ASN A 563 -16.79 -14.64 -14.17
N PHE A 564 -17.29 -15.12 -13.04
CA PHE A 564 -17.58 -14.31 -11.86
C PHE A 564 -17.12 -15.04 -10.60
N MET A 565 -16.33 -14.37 -9.78
CA MET A 565 -15.87 -14.90 -8.49
C MET A 565 -16.82 -14.45 -7.39
N THR A 566 -17.22 -15.38 -6.54
CA THR A 566 -18.11 -15.13 -5.41
C THR A 566 -17.80 -16.08 -4.25
N TRP A 567 -18.54 -15.97 -3.16
CA TRP A 567 -18.41 -16.79 -1.95
C TRP A 567 -19.78 -17.01 -1.32
N GLY A 568 -19.86 -17.79 -0.24
CA GLY A 568 -21.15 -18.17 0.35
C GLY A 568 -21.85 -19.26 -0.44
N ASN A 569 -23.17 -19.17 -0.64
CA ASN A 569 -23.96 -20.18 -1.32
C ASN A 569 -24.32 -19.74 -2.74
N VAL A 570 -24.13 -20.64 -3.71
CA VAL A 570 -24.46 -20.44 -5.12
C VAL A 570 -25.42 -21.54 -5.58
N ASP A 571 -26.58 -21.13 -6.10
CA ASP A 571 -27.60 -22.05 -6.62
C ASP A 571 -27.91 -21.72 -8.10
N ILE A 572 -27.68 -22.71 -8.98
CA ILE A 572 -27.91 -22.65 -10.43
C ILE A 572 -29.08 -23.53 -10.88
N SER A 573 -29.94 -23.97 -9.96
CA SER A 573 -31.07 -24.87 -10.26
C SER A 573 -32.13 -24.22 -11.15
N GLU A 574 -32.24 -22.89 -11.16
CA GLU A 574 -33.20 -22.13 -11.95
C GLU A 574 -32.58 -21.63 -13.26
N LYS A 575 -33.14 -22.00 -14.40
CA LYS A 575 -32.62 -21.54 -15.71
C LYS A 575 -32.70 -20.03 -15.83
N GLY A 576 -31.60 -19.41 -16.27
CA GLY A 576 -31.50 -17.96 -16.48
C GLY A 576 -31.24 -17.17 -15.21
N ARG A 577 -31.13 -17.82 -14.04
CA ARG A 577 -30.97 -17.17 -12.74
C ARG A 577 -30.03 -17.95 -11.84
N ILE A 578 -29.00 -17.28 -11.34
CA ILE A 578 -28.09 -17.82 -10.34
C ILE A 578 -28.36 -17.08 -9.03
N LYS A 579 -28.80 -17.81 -8.00
CA LYS A 579 -29.07 -17.24 -6.68
C LYS A 579 -27.78 -17.24 -5.87
N LEU A 580 -27.46 -16.09 -5.29
CA LEU A 580 -26.29 -15.84 -4.48
C LEU A 580 -26.75 -15.48 -3.07
N HIS A 581 -26.28 -16.22 -2.07
CA HIS A 581 -26.61 -15.95 -0.68
C HIS A 581 -25.34 -15.89 0.16
N ILE A 582 -25.04 -14.68 0.65
CA ILE A 582 -23.81 -14.35 1.36
C ILE A 582 -24.18 -13.66 2.67
N ASN A 583 -24.07 -14.38 3.78
CA ASN A 583 -24.49 -13.90 5.10
C ASN A 583 -25.94 -13.38 5.05
N LYS A 584 -26.13 -12.07 5.24
CA LYS A 584 -27.43 -11.38 5.22
C LYS A 584 -27.90 -10.95 3.82
N VAL A 585 -27.04 -11.07 2.81
CA VAL A 585 -27.30 -10.56 1.45
C VAL A 585 -27.78 -11.68 0.54
N LYS A 586 -28.91 -11.44 -0.11
CA LYS A 586 -29.45 -12.28 -1.19
C LYS A 586 -29.47 -11.47 -2.48
N ALA A 587 -28.98 -12.08 -3.56
CA ALA A 587 -28.97 -11.48 -4.88
C ALA A 587 -29.17 -12.53 -5.96
N THR A 588 -29.70 -12.10 -7.09
CA THR A 588 -29.84 -12.91 -8.29
C THR A 588 -28.93 -12.37 -9.40
N LEU A 589 -28.05 -13.21 -9.95
CA LEU A 589 -27.38 -12.98 -11.23
C LEU A 589 -28.22 -13.58 -12.36
N SER A 590 -28.87 -12.73 -13.14
CA SER A 590 -29.70 -13.11 -14.28
C SER A 590 -28.91 -13.09 -15.59
N TYR A 591 -29.15 -14.08 -16.44
CA TYR A 591 -28.51 -14.26 -17.75
C TYR A 591 -29.51 -14.83 -18.77
N ASP A 592 -29.24 -14.70 -20.07
CA ASP A 592 -30.07 -15.32 -21.11
C ASP A 592 -29.76 -16.82 -21.23
N ALA A 593 -30.73 -17.66 -20.84
CA ALA A 593 -30.60 -19.12 -20.87
C ALA A 593 -30.53 -19.72 -22.27
N ASN A 594 -30.91 -18.97 -23.31
CA ASN A 594 -30.71 -19.40 -24.70
C ASN A 594 -29.27 -19.17 -25.15
N VAL A 595 -28.61 -18.16 -24.59
CA VAL A 595 -27.23 -17.79 -24.93
C VAL A 595 -26.21 -18.55 -24.09
N PHE A 596 -26.47 -18.77 -22.80
CA PHE A 596 -25.48 -19.32 -21.88
C PHE A 596 -25.91 -20.58 -21.14
N LYS A 597 -24.92 -21.42 -20.85
CA LYS A 597 -25.00 -22.51 -19.88
C LYS A 597 -24.11 -22.19 -18.67
N PRO A 598 -24.67 -22.15 -17.44
CA PRO A 598 -23.89 -21.87 -16.23
C PRO A 598 -23.18 -23.14 -15.73
N THR A 599 -22.04 -22.94 -15.11
CA THR A 599 -21.34 -23.93 -14.28
C THR A 599 -20.79 -23.24 -13.03
N VAL A 600 -20.59 -24.01 -11.96
CA VAL A 600 -20.01 -23.52 -10.71
C VAL A 600 -18.88 -24.45 -10.32
N GLU A 601 -17.71 -23.87 -10.08
CA GLU A 601 -16.54 -24.55 -9.55
C GLU A 601 -16.30 -24.06 -8.12
N ALA A 602 -16.10 -25.00 -7.19
CA ALA A 602 -15.61 -24.68 -5.85
C ALA A 602 -14.08 -24.59 -5.90
N VAL A 603 -13.53 -23.49 -5.39
CA VAL A 603 -12.08 -23.30 -5.23
C VAL A 603 -11.77 -23.38 -3.74
N GLU A 604 -11.18 -24.50 -3.32
CA GLU A 604 -10.79 -24.70 -1.92
C GLU A 604 -9.58 -23.81 -1.56
N LEU A 605 -9.68 -23.11 -0.45
CA LEU A 605 -8.67 -22.16 0.03
C LEU A 605 -7.81 -22.82 1.11
N THR A 606 -6.76 -23.52 0.67
CA THR A 606 -5.77 -24.14 1.57
C THR A 606 -4.76 -23.15 2.14
N ASP A 607 -4.62 -21.97 1.51
CA ASP A 607 -3.75 -20.90 1.97
C ASP A 607 -4.38 -20.11 3.13
N GLN A 608 -3.65 -19.99 4.24
CA GLN A 608 -4.11 -19.34 5.46
C GLN A 608 -4.38 -17.84 5.30
N ARG A 609 -3.72 -17.15 4.36
CA ARG A 609 -3.95 -15.72 4.13
C ARG A 609 -5.30 -15.53 3.43
N LEU A 610 -5.62 -16.36 2.45
CA LEU A 610 -6.91 -16.34 1.75
C LEU A 610 -8.06 -16.84 2.64
N SER A 611 -7.87 -17.97 3.34
CA SER A 611 -8.97 -18.59 4.10
C SER A 611 -9.39 -17.76 5.32
N LYS A 612 -8.49 -16.98 5.91
CA LYS A 612 -8.83 -16.00 6.96
C LYS A 612 -9.76 -14.88 6.48
N VAL A 613 -9.81 -14.62 5.17
CA VAL A 613 -10.68 -13.58 4.58
C VAL A 613 -12.00 -14.19 4.13
N TRP A 614 -11.94 -15.30 3.39
CA TRP A 614 -13.09 -15.84 2.65
C TRP A 614 -13.67 -17.14 3.21
N GLY A 615 -13.02 -17.76 4.20
CA GLY A 615 -13.33 -19.11 4.69
C GLY A 615 -12.64 -20.20 3.88
N ASP A 616 -13.10 -21.44 4.01
CA ASP A 616 -12.40 -22.61 3.43
C ASP A 616 -12.55 -22.73 1.91
N ARG A 617 -13.48 -21.98 1.29
CA ARG A 617 -13.72 -22.01 -0.16
C ARG A 617 -14.37 -20.74 -0.68
N ILE A 618 -14.11 -20.47 -1.95
CA ILE A 618 -14.86 -19.52 -2.78
C ILE A 618 -15.39 -20.26 -4.02
N TYR A 619 -16.15 -19.56 -4.86
CA TYR A 619 -16.75 -20.15 -6.05
C TYR A 619 -16.45 -19.32 -7.29
N ARG A 620 -16.19 -20.03 -8.38
CA ARG A 620 -16.15 -19.46 -9.73
C ARG A 620 -17.40 -19.87 -10.49
N ILE A 621 -18.20 -18.88 -10.86
CA ILE A 621 -19.34 -19.05 -11.75
C ILE A 621 -18.85 -18.80 -13.17
N THR A 622 -19.14 -19.73 -14.08
CA THR A 622 -18.79 -19.60 -15.50
C THR A 622 -20.05 -19.73 -16.36
N LEU A 623 -20.37 -18.68 -17.10
CA LEU A 623 -21.41 -18.69 -18.14
C LEU A 623 -20.75 -18.99 -19.49
N THR A 624 -20.95 -20.19 -20.04
CA THR A 624 -20.38 -20.59 -21.35
C THR A 624 -21.41 -20.36 -22.46
N ALA A 625 -21.04 -19.63 -23.52
CA ALA A 625 -21.92 -19.35 -24.64
C ALA A 625 -22.26 -20.64 -25.43
N ASN A 626 -23.52 -20.85 -25.78
CA ASN A 626 -24.00 -22.03 -26.51
C ASN A 626 -23.65 -21.97 -28.00
N ASP A 627 -23.83 -20.80 -28.62
CA ASP A 627 -23.41 -20.49 -29.99
C ASP A 627 -22.68 -19.15 -29.99
N GLN A 628 -21.52 -19.11 -30.64
CA GLN A 628 -20.65 -17.95 -30.65
C GLN A 628 -20.84 -17.24 -31.98
N ALA A 629 -21.35 -16.00 -32.00
CA ALA A 629 -21.37 -15.18 -33.21
C ALA A 629 -19.99 -14.52 -33.43
N LEU A 630 -19.72 -14.00 -34.64
CA LEU A 630 -18.50 -13.19 -34.85
C LEU A 630 -18.62 -11.81 -34.18
N SER A 631 -19.84 -11.31 -34.01
CA SER A 631 -20.11 -10.12 -33.20
C SER A 631 -21.41 -10.30 -32.46
N GLY A 632 -21.53 -9.69 -31.29
CA GLY A 632 -22.74 -9.76 -30.50
C GLY A 632 -22.61 -8.99 -29.20
N GLN A 633 -23.68 -9.04 -28.42
CA GLN A 633 -23.71 -8.45 -27.10
C GLN A 633 -24.11 -9.50 -26.09
N TYR A 634 -23.33 -9.63 -25.03
CA TYR A 634 -23.72 -10.36 -23.83
C TYR A 634 -24.19 -9.39 -22.76
N ARG A 635 -25.19 -9.82 -21.99
CA ARG A 635 -25.75 -9.03 -20.89
C ARG A 635 -26.07 -9.91 -19.71
N CYS A 636 -25.55 -9.52 -18.55
CA CYS A 636 -25.91 -10.08 -17.26
C CYS A 636 -26.44 -8.97 -16.36
N THR A 637 -27.26 -9.32 -15.36
CA THR A 637 -27.72 -8.34 -14.36
C THR A 637 -27.69 -8.98 -12.99
N VAL A 638 -26.96 -8.37 -12.05
CA VAL A 638 -27.00 -8.73 -10.65
C VAL A 638 -28.00 -7.82 -9.96
N THR A 639 -29.04 -8.38 -9.35
CA THR A 639 -30.08 -7.62 -8.64
C THR A 639 -30.11 -8.04 -7.18
N ARG A 640 -30.18 -7.08 -6.26
CA ARG A 640 -30.44 -7.35 -4.84
C ARG A 640 -31.87 -7.90 -4.72
N ASP A 641 -32.01 -9.06 -4.09
CA ASP A 641 -33.34 -9.60 -3.80
C ASP A 641 -33.97 -8.76 -2.67
N ASN A 642 -35.29 -8.53 -2.73
CA ASN A 642 -35.96 -7.80 -1.65
C ASN A 642 -35.84 -8.61 -0.34
N PRO A 643 -35.47 -7.95 0.78
CA PRO A 643 -35.31 -8.62 2.08
C PRO A 643 -36.62 -9.24 2.58
#